data_AF-A0A2N1H6S8-F1
#
_entry.id   AF-A0A2N1H6S8-F1
#
_cell.length_a   1.000
_cell.length_b   1.000
_cell.length_c   1.000
_cell.angle_alpha   90.00
_cell.angle_beta   90.00
_cell.angle_gamma   90.00
#
_symmetry.space_group_name_H-M   'P 1'
#
loop_
_entity.id
_entity.type
_entity.pdbx_description
1 polymer ?
#
loop_
_entity_poly.entity_id
_entity_poly.type
_entity_poly.pdbx_seq_one_letter_code
_entity_poly.pdbx_strand_id
1 'polypeptide(L)'
;MLGNFSGLEGLHISGSTLATLPASLARMPGLNSLDLSSNRIALNEQTTAELGSLSKLKHLDLSDNPLGQTPDFSAMPDLKTLKLSNAQLDQWPAGLHKQSRLTHLDLRNNRLTAVPDANLNPPAVQFEALARINSVTLLEGNPFPPGYWTKLEDFWQRVAIEQPELGNSAAADAFRLPSDMPETASVQRVYPDKNPKQLRAFLLALNDDGKAQLARRVAALDSLESQLDAYVNGSQPDASGADAPAKIQARRIGDIIKACWLDSTHTLRLALIKAPLPKLSADFSHVKSLFINAATWSGDAETFLAGFPNLERLVINHCGLEALPAPISAMHNLTNLDLASNRVQLTEDSATALSAMSQLEAINLSDNSALGSMPDFSALTRVRQVLLNNTGIDQWPSGLQDKTELIILDLSNNRLKEVPPTYLDPPAEQLLAIARINAATVLKGNRFAAGYGKKFDEFWRRVSTVAPHLLAHPNFDSDNSVAQRYQRLFPGKNMKQCREYLWSLDADTVVTKVRSLEREFKVLKRQLDDWVFSGGGNLGGYIRADQLALNAQTRPDRVTASNKIISCWRRETPQKLANDGTPIGLELDLSDLRLPSLPDIDVDFTHVGSLKLRNMNLSTSPEGFLTRFRHIRWLDMGRNQLRELPPAIGEMQGLTRLFLESNHISLNVDTARVLGDRTTLRALGLQDNPQLGIVPDLSRIVDLRSIDLSHTGIETFPTGLMNQPLLDTVNLNHNRITEIPDAVIAPPNNQLADSVRVNNVTDISYNPLSDATDARLFRYNNRLRAAGTPLTGARNIIGTAIVRPAPFRVVMNDPIDRWTSGFSDDQVANRSRQWQTLRDQSRSDGLFNTLERLLDTPTGHLALQGRVWRLIDSITENTPQSERLRNEVFDRAGEAACCDRAAFTFANLEVLSMMHSAVDRAGDKTQGPELFKLNRALFRLHEVDKIASADIAQREAAIAAARTPNEAANMPAPHVPEEIEIRLFYRHGLKDRLQLPGQPEEMGFAHLAGVSKAQMESAYQTVIARDNSAEEFQALVSREFWQTYLTHKFQENFETQRQPFQDRQAALDESFSANELSFADYDAQSKTMQAEWMIEEAALMEKLSRQELEQYKASVADEQAAGTSAS
;
A
#
# COMPACT_ATOMS: atom_id res chain seq x y z
N MET A 1 -21.90 52.87 -64.21
CA MET A 1 -22.66 51.66 -64.58
C MET A 1 -23.99 51.51 -63.84
N LEU A 2 -24.12 51.94 -62.57
CA LEU A 2 -25.39 51.85 -61.82
C LEU A 2 -26.59 52.57 -62.50
N GLY A 3 -26.37 53.67 -63.20
CA GLY A 3 -27.44 54.46 -63.86
C GLY A 3 -28.22 53.76 -64.98
N ASN A 4 -27.88 52.52 -65.35
CA ASN A 4 -28.62 51.70 -66.33
C ASN A 4 -29.71 50.81 -65.69
N PHE A 5 -29.76 50.72 -64.36
CA PHE A 5 -30.69 49.85 -63.62
C PHE A 5 -31.85 50.64 -63.00
N SER A 6 -32.64 51.33 -63.82
CA SER A 6 -33.72 52.23 -63.36
C SER A 6 -34.90 51.53 -62.66
N GLY A 7 -35.02 50.20 -62.81
CA GLY A 7 -36.06 49.38 -62.18
C GLY A 7 -35.67 48.76 -60.83
N LEU A 8 -34.53 49.14 -60.23
CA LEU A 8 -34.11 48.60 -58.93
C LEU A 8 -35.07 49.00 -57.80
N GLU A 9 -35.46 48.01 -56.99
CA GLU A 9 -36.28 48.19 -55.79
C GLU A 9 -35.47 48.17 -54.50
N GLY A 10 -34.30 47.52 -54.49
CA GLY A 10 -33.40 47.46 -53.33
C GLY A 10 -31.95 47.67 -53.73
N LEU A 11 -31.21 48.48 -52.96
CA LEU A 11 -29.77 48.69 -53.15
C LEU A 11 -29.04 48.62 -51.81
N HIS A 12 -28.06 47.72 -51.72
CA HIS A 12 -27.27 47.50 -50.51
C HIS A 12 -25.78 47.60 -50.86
N ILE A 13 -25.13 48.65 -50.38
CA ILE A 13 -23.70 48.91 -50.56
C ILE A 13 -23.12 49.35 -49.22
N SER A 14 -22.96 48.42 -48.29
CA SER A 14 -22.36 48.66 -46.97
C SER A 14 -20.84 48.43 -47.01
N GLY A 15 -20.07 49.11 -46.14
CA GLY A 15 -18.63 48.79 -45.94
C GLY A 15 -17.72 49.08 -47.14
N SER A 16 -18.17 49.87 -48.12
CA SER A 16 -17.54 50.01 -49.44
C SER A 16 -16.72 51.29 -49.61
N THR A 17 -16.42 51.99 -48.52
CA THR A 17 -15.63 53.25 -48.45
C THR A 17 -16.17 54.42 -49.29
N LEU A 18 -17.44 54.39 -49.68
CA LEU A 18 -18.06 55.47 -50.46
C LEU A 18 -17.96 56.80 -49.72
N ALA A 19 -17.34 57.81 -50.34
CA ALA A 19 -17.21 59.15 -49.76
C ALA A 19 -18.42 60.06 -50.03
N THR A 20 -19.18 59.78 -51.08
CA THR A 20 -20.37 60.55 -51.51
C THR A 20 -21.48 59.62 -51.99
N LEU A 21 -22.71 60.13 -52.00
CA LEU A 21 -23.85 59.41 -52.60
C LEU A 21 -23.62 59.23 -54.12
N PRO A 22 -23.83 58.03 -54.69
CA PRO A 22 -23.74 57.82 -56.13
C PRO A 22 -24.79 58.66 -56.88
N ALA A 23 -24.35 59.57 -57.75
CA ALA A 23 -25.24 60.45 -58.55
C ALA A 23 -26.28 59.69 -59.40
N SER A 24 -26.07 58.39 -59.66
CA SER A 24 -27.03 57.53 -60.36
C SER A 24 -28.28 57.16 -59.53
N LEU A 25 -28.28 57.38 -58.20
CA LEU A 25 -29.44 57.11 -57.33
C LEU A 25 -30.68 57.91 -57.74
N ALA A 26 -30.49 59.16 -58.19
CA ALA A 26 -31.59 60.00 -58.70
C ALA A 26 -32.32 59.40 -59.92
N ARG A 27 -31.73 58.40 -60.60
CA ARG A 27 -32.34 57.67 -61.72
C ARG A 27 -33.05 56.37 -61.30
N MET A 28 -33.20 56.13 -60.00
CA MET A 28 -33.82 54.93 -59.42
C MET A 28 -35.02 55.29 -58.51
N PRO A 29 -36.07 55.97 -59.03
CA PRO A 29 -37.22 56.39 -58.21
C PRO A 29 -38.06 55.22 -57.67
N GLY A 30 -37.78 53.99 -58.11
CA GLY A 30 -38.44 52.76 -57.65
C GLY A 30 -37.92 52.19 -56.33
N LEU A 31 -36.79 52.71 -55.80
CA LEU A 31 -36.15 52.16 -54.60
C LEU A 31 -37.07 52.21 -53.38
N ASN A 32 -37.25 51.05 -52.75
CA ASN A 32 -37.96 50.86 -51.50
C ASN A 32 -37.04 50.47 -50.32
N SER A 33 -35.84 49.97 -50.60
CA SER A 33 -34.82 49.64 -49.59
C SER A 33 -33.46 50.17 -50.01
N LEU A 34 -32.83 50.98 -49.16
CA LEU A 34 -31.50 51.53 -49.40
C LEU A 34 -30.63 51.37 -48.15
N ASP A 35 -29.54 50.63 -48.28
CA ASP A 35 -28.54 50.45 -47.24
C ASP A 35 -27.18 50.91 -47.75
N LEU A 36 -26.65 51.97 -47.13
CA LEU A 36 -25.33 52.51 -47.38
C LEU A 36 -24.53 52.63 -46.07
N SER A 37 -24.82 51.77 -45.10
CA SER A 37 -24.18 51.76 -43.78
C SER A 37 -22.66 51.52 -43.85
N SER A 38 -21.92 51.99 -42.85
CA SER A 38 -20.46 51.77 -42.72
C SER A 38 -19.65 52.21 -43.95
N ASN A 39 -19.99 53.37 -44.52
CA ASN A 39 -19.19 54.00 -45.58
C ASN A 39 -18.50 55.26 -45.02
N ARG A 40 -18.18 56.23 -45.88
CA ARG A 40 -17.58 57.53 -45.52
C ARG A 40 -18.42 58.67 -46.09
N ILE A 41 -19.73 58.46 -46.22
CA ILE A 41 -20.63 59.37 -46.90
C ILE A 41 -20.82 60.61 -46.04
N ALA A 42 -20.50 61.77 -46.61
CA ALA A 42 -20.91 63.06 -46.09
C ALA A 42 -21.98 63.66 -47.02
N LEU A 43 -23.06 64.19 -46.44
CA LEU A 43 -24.13 64.82 -47.20
C LEU A 43 -23.89 66.32 -47.36
N ASN A 44 -24.27 66.84 -48.52
CA ASN A 44 -24.31 68.26 -48.85
C ASN A 44 -25.68 68.60 -49.45
N GLU A 45 -26.00 69.89 -49.64
CA GLU A 45 -27.33 70.33 -50.09
C GLU A 45 -27.85 69.57 -51.33
N GLN A 46 -26.97 69.31 -52.32
CA GLN A 46 -27.34 68.59 -53.53
C GLN A 46 -27.64 67.11 -53.25
N THR A 47 -26.75 66.41 -52.55
CA THR A 47 -26.90 64.97 -52.28
C THR A 47 -28.02 64.68 -51.27
N THR A 48 -28.32 65.63 -50.38
CA THR A 48 -29.49 65.63 -49.50
C THR A 48 -30.79 65.73 -50.31
N ALA A 49 -30.86 66.61 -51.31
CA ALA A 49 -32.02 66.72 -52.20
C ALA A 49 -32.19 65.47 -53.09
N GLU A 50 -31.10 64.90 -53.60
CA GLU A 50 -31.11 63.65 -54.37
C GLU A 50 -31.64 62.48 -53.53
N LEU A 51 -31.17 62.33 -52.29
CA LEU A 51 -31.69 61.32 -51.37
C LEU A 51 -33.18 61.55 -51.06
N GLY A 52 -33.57 62.81 -50.83
CA GLY A 52 -34.96 63.21 -50.61
C GLY A 52 -35.91 62.94 -51.79
N SER A 53 -35.40 62.79 -53.01
CA SER A 53 -36.22 62.47 -54.20
C SER A 53 -36.74 61.02 -54.22
N LEU A 54 -36.17 60.12 -53.40
CA LEU A 54 -36.52 58.70 -53.33
C LEU A 54 -37.78 58.44 -52.48
N SER A 55 -38.91 58.95 -52.95
CA SER A 55 -40.20 58.95 -52.22
C SER A 55 -40.80 57.57 -51.89
N LYS A 56 -40.33 56.48 -52.51
CA LYS A 56 -40.82 55.11 -52.29
C LYS A 56 -40.07 54.33 -51.20
N LEU A 57 -39.08 54.94 -50.54
CA LEU A 57 -38.28 54.28 -49.51
C LEU A 57 -39.11 53.87 -48.29
N LYS A 58 -38.92 52.61 -47.88
CA LYS A 58 -39.47 51.98 -46.68
C LYS A 58 -38.38 51.66 -45.67
N HIS A 59 -37.19 51.31 -46.12
CA HIS A 59 -36.03 51.02 -45.27
C HIS A 59 -34.83 51.85 -45.72
N LEU A 60 -34.29 52.64 -44.81
CA LEU A 60 -33.11 53.47 -45.05
C LEU A 60 -32.10 53.25 -43.92
N ASP A 61 -30.92 52.76 -44.28
CA ASP A 61 -29.79 52.60 -43.38
C ASP A 61 -28.59 53.43 -43.86
N LEU A 62 -28.22 54.42 -43.05
CA LEU A 62 -27.05 55.27 -43.25
C LEU A 62 -26.15 55.27 -42.02
N SER A 63 -26.23 54.24 -41.17
CA SER A 63 -25.42 54.17 -39.95
C SER A 63 -23.92 54.23 -40.26
N ASP A 64 -23.12 54.68 -39.28
CA ASP A 64 -21.66 54.69 -39.37
C ASP A 64 -21.12 55.45 -40.59
N ASN A 65 -21.74 56.58 -40.90
CA ASN A 65 -21.29 57.53 -41.92
C ASN A 65 -21.16 58.94 -41.31
N PRO A 66 -20.18 59.75 -41.69
CA PRO A 66 -20.06 61.13 -41.20
C PRO A 66 -21.05 62.06 -41.92
N LEU A 67 -22.36 61.80 -41.79
CA LEU A 67 -23.40 62.52 -42.55
C LEU A 67 -23.41 64.01 -42.21
N GLY A 68 -23.30 64.36 -40.93
CA GLY A 68 -23.41 65.71 -40.39
C GLY A 68 -24.84 66.27 -40.44
N GLN A 69 -25.47 66.25 -41.61
CA GLN A 69 -26.87 66.65 -41.83
C GLN A 69 -27.71 65.49 -42.36
N THR A 70 -29.04 65.64 -42.32
CA THR A 70 -30.01 64.66 -42.84
C THR A 70 -30.96 65.31 -43.85
N PRO A 71 -31.54 64.55 -44.78
CA PRO A 71 -32.65 65.04 -45.60
C PRO A 71 -33.91 65.27 -44.78
N ASP A 72 -34.81 66.10 -45.31
CA ASP A 72 -36.15 66.18 -44.78
C ASP A 72 -36.90 64.88 -45.10
N PHE A 73 -37.09 64.05 -44.08
CA PHE A 73 -37.75 62.75 -44.23
C PHE A 73 -39.24 62.88 -44.59
N SER A 74 -39.84 64.08 -44.55
CA SER A 74 -41.22 64.30 -45.00
C SER A 74 -41.47 63.91 -46.46
N ALA A 75 -40.42 63.85 -47.28
CA ALA A 75 -40.48 63.39 -48.67
C ALA A 75 -40.56 61.85 -48.83
N MET A 76 -40.41 61.07 -47.74
CA MET A 76 -40.41 59.60 -47.75
C MET A 76 -41.53 59.04 -46.84
N PRO A 77 -42.81 59.22 -47.18
CA PRO A 77 -43.95 58.95 -46.30
C PRO A 77 -44.14 57.46 -45.93
N ASP A 78 -43.50 56.56 -46.67
CA ASP A 78 -43.62 55.11 -46.49
C ASP A 78 -42.50 54.50 -45.62
N LEU A 79 -41.63 55.31 -45.03
CA LEU A 79 -40.55 54.84 -44.15
C LEU A 79 -41.07 54.04 -42.96
N LYS A 80 -40.55 52.82 -42.81
CA LYS A 80 -40.78 51.89 -41.70
C LYS A 80 -39.56 51.76 -40.79
N THR A 81 -38.36 51.85 -41.36
CA THR A 81 -37.09 51.73 -40.64
C THR A 81 -36.15 52.83 -41.09
N LEU A 82 -35.65 53.60 -40.13
CA LEU A 82 -34.62 54.61 -40.35
C LEU A 82 -33.49 54.43 -39.35
N LYS A 83 -32.28 54.16 -39.85
CA LYS A 83 -31.09 53.98 -39.03
C LYS A 83 -30.05 55.03 -39.34
N LEU A 84 -29.68 55.78 -38.31
CA LEU A 84 -28.74 56.88 -38.32
C LEU A 84 -27.81 56.82 -37.10
N SER A 85 -27.56 55.62 -36.57
CA SER A 85 -26.64 55.46 -35.44
C SER A 85 -25.22 55.84 -35.86
N ASN A 86 -24.49 56.52 -34.99
CA ASN A 86 -23.10 56.94 -35.25
C ASN A 86 -22.94 57.73 -36.56
N ALA A 87 -23.92 58.59 -36.87
CA ALA A 87 -23.96 59.38 -38.09
C ALA A 87 -23.38 60.81 -37.95
N GLN A 88 -22.81 61.12 -36.79
CA GLN A 88 -22.29 62.44 -36.41
C GLN A 88 -23.33 63.57 -36.45
N LEU A 89 -24.61 63.26 -36.21
CA LEU A 89 -25.69 64.24 -36.20
C LEU A 89 -25.59 65.14 -34.96
N ASP A 90 -25.53 66.45 -35.17
CA ASP A 90 -25.57 67.45 -34.12
C ASP A 90 -26.95 68.14 -33.99
N GLN A 91 -27.81 67.97 -34.98
CA GLN A 91 -29.18 68.47 -35.01
C GLN A 91 -30.21 67.33 -35.12
N TRP A 92 -31.38 67.56 -34.53
CA TRP A 92 -32.50 66.62 -34.62
C TRP A 92 -33.01 66.49 -36.07
N PRO A 93 -33.23 65.28 -36.61
CA PRO A 93 -33.63 65.13 -38.00
C PRO A 93 -35.01 65.73 -38.32
N ALA A 94 -35.10 66.44 -39.44
CA ALA A 94 -36.33 67.11 -39.87
C ALA A 94 -37.37 66.12 -40.45
N GLY A 95 -38.65 66.48 -40.40
CA GLY A 95 -39.73 65.74 -41.06
C GLY A 95 -40.16 64.43 -40.39
N LEU A 96 -39.51 64.00 -39.29
CA LEU A 96 -39.82 62.75 -38.60
C LEU A 96 -41.27 62.68 -38.10
N HIS A 97 -41.84 63.78 -37.62
CA HIS A 97 -43.22 63.87 -37.11
C HIS A 97 -44.31 63.47 -38.14
N LYS A 98 -43.98 63.47 -39.44
CA LYS A 98 -44.90 63.03 -40.51
C LYS A 98 -44.79 61.53 -40.84
N GLN A 99 -43.80 60.82 -40.26
CA GLN A 99 -43.54 59.42 -40.57
C GLN A 99 -44.41 58.48 -39.76
N SER A 100 -45.66 58.38 -40.19
CA SER A 100 -46.66 57.59 -39.49
C SER A 100 -46.45 56.09 -39.53
N ARG A 101 -45.62 55.60 -40.46
CA ARG A 101 -45.33 54.17 -40.65
C ARG A 101 -44.04 53.71 -39.98
N LEU A 102 -43.32 54.63 -39.33
CA LEU A 102 -42.03 54.34 -38.72
C LEU A 102 -42.21 53.42 -37.50
N THR A 103 -41.54 52.28 -37.53
CA THR A 103 -41.55 51.26 -36.47
C THR A 103 -40.21 51.13 -35.77
N HIS A 104 -39.16 51.75 -36.33
CA HIS A 104 -37.82 51.74 -35.76
C HIS A 104 -37.04 52.97 -36.22
N LEU A 105 -36.57 53.76 -35.25
CA LEU A 105 -35.73 54.93 -35.45
C LEU A 105 -34.49 54.85 -34.55
N ASP A 106 -33.31 54.71 -35.15
CA ASP A 106 -32.05 54.64 -34.41
C ASP A 106 -31.25 55.94 -34.57
N LEU A 107 -31.11 56.70 -33.49
CA LEU A 107 -30.32 57.94 -33.40
C LEU A 107 -29.16 57.82 -32.38
N ARG A 108 -28.78 56.60 -32.01
CA ARG A 108 -27.75 56.37 -30.98
C ARG A 108 -26.36 56.86 -31.41
N ASN A 109 -25.52 57.16 -30.43
CA ASN A 109 -24.11 57.51 -30.61
C ASN A 109 -23.91 58.69 -31.58
N ASN A 110 -24.80 59.69 -31.52
CA ASN A 110 -24.67 60.93 -32.26
C ASN A 110 -24.17 62.06 -31.34
N ARG A 111 -24.25 63.31 -31.79
CA ARG A 111 -23.83 64.50 -31.06
C ARG A 111 -25.04 65.35 -30.62
N LEU A 112 -26.19 64.72 -30.43
CA LEU A 112 -27.42 65.42 -30.01
C LEU A 112 -27.30 65.86 -28.54
N THR A 113 -27.51 67.14 -28.26
CA THR A 113 -27.45 67.68 -26.89
C THR A 113 -28.84 67.93 -26.30
N ALA A 114 -29.88 67.96 -27.13
CA ALA A 114 -31.27 68.12 -26.71
C ALA A 114 -32.22 67.47 -27.73
N VAL A 115 -33.36 66.97 -27.24
CA VAL A 115 -34.55 66.70 -28.04
C VAL A 115 -35.34 68.01 -28.16
N PRO A 116 -35.85 68.39 -29.34
CA PRO A 116 -36.68 69.60 -29.47
C PRO A 116 -37.88 69.58 -28.53
N ASP A 117 -38.20 70.70 -27.88
CA ASP A 117 -39.34 70.77 -26.94
C ASP A 117 -40.68 70.38 -27.60
N ALA A 118 -40.85 70.67 -28.90
CA ALA A 118 -42.02 70.24 -29.66
C ALA A 118 -42.19 68.71 -29.72
N ASN A 119 -41.12 67.94 -29.54
CA ASN A 119 -41.13 66.47 -29.50
C ASN A 119 -41.31 65.91 -28.08
N LEU A 120 -40.98 66.69 -27.03
CA LEU A 120 -41.14 66.30 -25.62
C LEU A 120 -42.47 66.79 -25.02
N ASN A 121 -43.01 67.89 -25.53
CA ASN A 121 -44.27 68.45 -25.07
C ASN A 121 -45.12 68.95 -26.25
N PRO A 122 -45.56 68.06 -27.15
CA PRO A 122 -46.37 68.48 -28.29
C PRO A 122 -47.76 68.96 -27.91
N PRO A 123 -48.37 69.85 -28.72
CA PRO A 123 -49.79 70.16 -28.63
C PRO A 123 -50.64 68.89 -28.79
N ALA A 124 -51.80 68.84 -28.14
CA ALA A 124 -52.68 67.66 -28.13
C ALA A 124 -52.96 67.07 -29.53
N VAL A 125 -53.09 67.93 -30.55
CA VAL A 125 -53.36 67.52 -31.94
C VAL A 125 -52.21 66.73 -32.58
N GLN A 126 -50.98 66.90 -32.09
CA GLN A 126 -49.78 66.21 -32.60
C GLN A 126 -49.23 65.18 -31.59
N PHE A 127 -49.82 65.07 -30.39
CA PHE A 127 -49.31 64.26 -29.29
C PHE A 127 -49.25 62.77 -29.63
N GLU A 128 -50.32 62.20 -30.19
CA GLU A 128 -50.35 60.78 -30.57
C GLU A 128 -49.28 60.43 -31.62
N ALA A 129 -49.16 61.26 -32.67
CA ALA A 129 -48.20 61.03 -33.74
C ALA A 129 -46.75 61.07 -33.24
N LEU A 130 -46.42 62.04 -32.37
CA LEU A 130 -45.09 62.18 -31.79
C LEU A 130 -44.81 61.16 -30.70
N ALA A 131 -45.80 60.79 -29.87
CA ALA A 131 -45.68 59.70 -28.91
C ALA A 131 -45.38 58.37 -29.61
N ARG A 132 -46.05 58.07 -30.73
CA ARG A 132 -45.75 56.87 -31.51
C ARG A 132 -44.33 56.88 -32.06
N ILE A 133 -43.85 58.00 -32.59
CA ILE A 133 -42.47 58.09 -33.10
C ILE A 133 -41.46 57.96 -31.95
N ASN A 134 -41.66 58.68 -30.85
CA ASN A 134 -40.79 58.60 -29.69
C ASN A 134 -40.76 57.18 -29.08
N SER A 135 -41.87 56.41 -29.18
CA SER A 135 -41.96 55.02 -28.72
C SER A 135 -41.07 54.03 -29.48
N VAL A 136 -40.52 54.43 -30.62
CA VAL A 136 -39.62 53.62 -31.45
C VAL A 136 -38.26 54.30 -31.66
N THR A 137 -37.98 55.39 -30.94
CA THR A 137 -36.75 56.19 -31.12
C THR A 137 -35.71 55.89 -30.06
N LEU A 138 -34.50 55.52 -30.48
CA LEU A 138 -33.36 55.21 -29.60
C LEU A 138 -32.37 56.39 -29.57
N LEU A 139 -31.95 56.83 -28.38
CA LEU A 139 -31.15 58.05 -28.17
C LEU A 139 -29.85 57.86 -27.36
N GLU A 140 -29.53 56.64 -26.96
CA GLU A 140 -28.37 56.30 -26.14
C GLU A 140 -27.04 56.79 -26.76
N GLY A 141 -26.06 57.13 -25.93
CA GLY A 141 -24.73 57.55 -26.40
C GLY A 141 -24.64 58.99 -26.94
N ASN A 142 -25.70 59.78 -26.75
CA ASN A 142 -25.71 61.22 -27.06
C ASN A 142 -25.36 62.07 -25.80
N PRO A 143 -24.66 63.20 -25.95
CA PRO A 143 -24.18 64.03 -24.83
C PRO A 143 -25.27 64.92 -24.20
N PHE A 144 -26.28 64.31 -23.57
CA PHE A 144 -27.30 65.04 -22.79
C PHE A 144 -26.78 65.53 -21.42
N PRO A 145 -27.22 66.70 -20.91
CA PRO A 145 -26.81 67.21 -19.60
C PRO A 145 -27.28 66.32 -18.42
N PRO A 146 -26.58 66.34 -17.26
CA PRO A 146 -27.03 65.68 -16.03
C PRO A 146 -28.45 66.14 -15.63
N GLY A 147 -29.31 65.19 -15.23
CA GLY A 147 -30.70 65.47 -14.85
C GLY A 147 -31.67 65.70 -16.02
N TYR A 148 -31.21 65.71 -17.28
CA TYR A 148 -32.07 65.88 -18.46
C TYR A 148 -33.08 64.74 -18.62
N TRP A 149 -32.71 63.52 -18.20
CA TRP A 149 -33.54 62.32 -18.31
C TRP A 149 -34.85 62.36 -17.50
N THR A 150 -34.92 63.20 -16.46
CA THR A 150 -36.18 63.43 -15.73
C THR A 150 -37.26 63.99 -16.65
N LYS A 151 -36.91 64.84 -17.62
CA LYS A 151 -37.87 65.37 -18.61
C LYS A 151 -38.42 64.30 -19.55
N LEU A 152 -37.62 63.27 -19.84
CA LEU A 152 -38.03 62.13 -20.66
C LEU A 152 -38.95 61.19 -19.87
N GLU A 153 -38.68 61.01 -18.58
CA GLU A 153 -39.55 60.27 -17.67
C GLU A 153 -40.90 61.00 -17.49
N ASP A 154 -40.90 62.33 -17.34
CA ASP A 154 -42.12 63.16 -17.28
C ASP A 154 -42.97 63.00 -18.56
N PHE A 155 -42.33 62.95 -19.73
CA PHE A 155 -43.02 62.66 -20.99
C PHE A 155 -43.67 61.27 -20.97
N TRP A 156 -42.96 60.23 -20.53
CA TRP A 156 -43.51 58.87 -20.45
C TRP A 156 -44.59 58.71 -19.40
N GLN A 157 -44.51 59.43 -18.27
CA GLN A 157 -45.61 59.50 -17.30
C GLN A 157 -46.86 60.09 -17.95
N ARG A 158 -46.71 61.17 -18.72
CA ARG A 158 -47.82 61.76 -19.48
C ARG A 158 -48.37 60.80 -20.54
N VAL A 159 -47.52 60.09 -21.28
CA VAL A 159 -47.95 59.07 -22.25
C VAL A 159 -48.68 57.91 -21.56
N ALA A 160 -48.20 57.44 -20.40
CA ALA A 160 -48.86 56.38 -19.64
C ALA A 160 -50.28 56.78 -19.17
N ILE A 161 -50.51 58.07 -18.94
CA ILE A 161 -51.82 58.61 -18.57
C ILE A 161 -52.71 58.84 -19.81
N GLU A 162 -52.21 59.55 -20.83
CA GLU A 162 -53.00 60.02 -21.98
C GLU A 162 -53.12 58.97 -23.10
N GLN A 163 -52.16 58.05 -23.24
CA GLN A 163 -52.07 57.03 -24.30
C GLN A 163 -51.44 55.71 -23.77
N PRO A 164 -52.07 55.01 -22.81
CA PRO A 164 -51.49 53.84 -22.12
C PRO A 164 -51.11 52.67 -23.04
N GLU A 165 -51.85 52.46 -24.13
CA GLU A 165 -51.55 51.45 -25.16
C GLU A 165 -50.15 51.68 -25.78
N LEU A 166 -49.82 52.93 -26.12
CA LEU A 166 -48.52 53.32 -26.69
C LEU A 166 -47.38 53.23 -25.67
N GLY A 167 -47.67 53.52 -24.39
CA GLY A 167 -46.71 53.36 -23.29
C GLY A 167 -46.26 51.90 -23.10
N ASN A 168 -47.18 50.96 -23.26
CA ASN A 168 -46.93 49.54 -23.11
C ASN A 168 -46.29 48.89 -24.35
N SER A 169 -46.57 49.41 -25.55
CA SER A 169 -46.01 48.91 -26.80
C SER A 169 -44.67 49.55 -27.21
N ALA A 170 -44.17 50.51 -26.43
CA ALA A 170 -42.90 51.18 -26.71
C ALA A 170 -41.72 50.18 -26.70
N ALA A 171 -40.74 50.37 -27.59
CA ALA A 171 -39.52 49.58 -27.58
C ALA A 171 -38.80 49.75 -26.22
N ALA A 172 -38.17 48.68 -25.73
CA ALA A 172 -37.68 48.59 -24.34
C ALA A 172 -36.83 49.79 -23.89
N ASP A 173 -36.05 50.36 -24.81
CA ASP A 173 -35.10 51.45 -24.58
C ASP A 173 -35.48 52.76 -25.31
N ALA A 174 -36.68 52.84 -25.87
CA ALA A 174 -37.13 54.02 -26.59
C ALA A 174 -37.33 55.21 -25.63
N PHE A 175 -36.59 56.30 -25.85
CA PHE A 175 -36.71 57.53 -25.05
C PHE A 175 -36.59 57.31 -23.51
N ARG A 176 -35.81 56.33 -23.04
CA ARG A 176 -35.74 55.93 -21.61
C ARG A 176 -34.34 56.08 -20.99
N LEU A 177 -34.29 56.02 -19.66
CA LEU A 177 -33.11 56.20 -18.80
C LEU A 177 -31.93 55.25 -19.16
N PRO A 178 -30.68 55.74 -19.17
CA PRO A 178 -29.48 54.91 -19.28
C PRO A 178 -29.31 53.93 -18.11
N SER A 179 -28.57 52.83 -18.34
CA SER A 179 -28.35 51.74 -17.36
C SER A 179 -27.30 52.07 -16.29
N ASP A 180 -26.64 53.22 -16.37
CA ASP A 180 -25.33 53.55 -15.78
C ASP A 180 -25.35 54.81 -14.87
N MET A 181 -26.36 54.94 -14.00
CA MET A 181 -26.46 56.07 -13.05
C MET A 181 -25.47 55.97 -11.86
N PRO A 182 -25.03 57.11 -11.25
CA PRO A 182 -24.17 57.10 -10.05
C PRO A 182 -24.83 56.54 -8.79
N GLU A 183 -26.13 56.80 -8.57
CA GLU A 183 -26.86 56.38 -7.36
C GLU A 183 -27.05 54.85 -7.30
N THR A 184 -27.16 54.19 -8.45
CA THR A 184 -27.15 52.73 -8.52
C THR A 184 -25.82 52.13 -8.05
N ALA A 185 -24.69 52.84 -8.22
CA ALA A 185 -23.39 52.39 -7.73
C ALA A 185 -23.29 52.43 -6.19
N SER A 186 -23.83 53.47 -5.55
CA SER A 186 -23.86 53.56 -4.08
C SER A 186 -24.71 52.48 -3.44
N VAL A 187 -25.82 52.07 -4.06
CA VAL A 187 -26.67 50.98 -3.55
C VAL A 187 -26.05 49.60 -3.81
N GLN A 188 -25.41 49.41 -4.97
CA GLN A 188 -24.65 48.18 -5.25
C GLN A 188 -23.54 47.94 -4.22
N ARG A 189 -22.89 48.99 -3.69
CA ARG A 189 -21.84 48.86 -2.65
C ARG A 189 -22.35 48.23 -1.35
N VAL A 190 -23.60 48.51 -0.96
CA VAL A 190 -24.19 48.00 0.30
C VAL A 190 -25.00 46.72 0.08
N TYR A 191 -25.52 46.52 -1.14
CA TYR A 191 -26.31 45.34 -1.54
C TYR A 191 -25.74 44.70 -2.82
N PRO A 192 -24.55 44.09 -2.75
CA PRO A 192 -23.84 43.56 -3.93
C PRO A 192 -24.58 42.43 -4.67
N ASP A 193 -25.51 41.74 -4.01
CA ASP A 193 -26.24 40.60 -4.60
C ASP A 193 -27.41 41.00 -5.52
N LYS A 194 -27.80 42.27 -5.55
CA LYS A 194 -28.91 42.74 -6.39
C LYS A 194 -28.41 43.07 -7.79
N ASN A 195 -29.10 42.59 -8.82
CA ASN A 195 -28.78 42.92 -10.22
C ASN A 195 -29.31 44.34 -10.61
N PRO A 196 -28.86 44.93 -11.73
CA PRO A 196 -29.23 46.31 -12.10
C PRO A 196 -30.74 46.56 -12.19
N LYS A 197 -31.52 45.55 -12.60
CA LYS A 197 -32.98 45.62 -12.68
C LYS A 197 -33.63 45.61 -11.28
N GLN A 198 -33.11 44.78 -10.37
CA GLN A 198 -33.55 44.70 -8.98
C GLN A 198 -33.14 45.95 -8.18
N LEU A 199 -31.97 46.52 -8.45
CA LEU A 199 -31.51 47.78 -7.87
C LEU A 199 -32.38 48.95 -8.31
N ARG A 200 -32.72 49.01 -9.59
CA ARG A 200 -33.66 50.01 -10.13
C ARG A 200 -35.03 49.90 -9.47
N ALA A 201 -35.58 48.69 -9.34
CA ALA A 201 -36.85 48.47 -8.66
C ALA A 201 -36.81 48.83 -7.17
N PHE A 202 -35.70 48.51 -6.49
CA PHE A 202 -35.48 48.85 -5.10
C PHE A 202 -35.41 50.37 -4.88
N LEU A 203 -34.67 51.10 -5.72
CA LEU A 203 -34.57 52.56 -5.66
C LEU A 203 -35.89 53.28 -5.90
N LEU A 204 -36.71 52.78 -6.85
CA LEU A 204 -38.03 53.34 -7.15
C LEU A 204 -39.05 53.08 -6.03
N ALA A 205 -38.83 52.07 -5.19
CA ALA A 205 -39.73 51.70 -4.09
C ALA A 205 -39.41 52.40 -2.75
N LEU A 206 -38.27 53.09 -2.63
CA LEU A 206 -37.87 53.75 -1.38
C LEU A 206 -38.62 55.06 -1.15
N ASN A 207 -39.32 55.16 -0.02
CA ASN A 207 -39.80 56.42 0.52
C ASN A 207 -38.65 57.22 1.18
N ASP A 208 -38.93 58.43 1.68
CA ASP A 208 -37.90 59.29 2.26
C ASP A 208 -37.22 58.69 3.51
N ASP A 209 -37.94 57.89 4.30
CA ASP A 209 -37.36 57.17 5.46
C ASP A 209 -36.41 56.04 5.02
N GLY A 210 -36.79 55.27 3.99
CA GLY A 210 -35.94 54.25 3.39
C GLY A 210 -34.66 54.83 2.78
N LYS A 211 -34.74 56.02 2.19
CA LYS A 211 -33.55 56.76 1.72
C LYS A 211 -32.66 57.19 2.88
N ALA A 212 -33.23 57.62 4.01
CA ALA A 212 -32.47 57.97 5.20
C ALA A 212 -31.79 56.76 5.86
N GLN A 213 -32.47 55.60 5.93
CA GLN A 213 -31.88 54.35 6.44
C GLN A 213 -30.74 53.84 5.56
N LEU A 214 -30.91 53.90 4.23
CA LEU A 214 -29.87 53.60 3.26
C LEU A 214 -28.66 54.53 3.44
N ALA A 215 -28.89 55.84 3.61
CA ALA A 215 -27.82 56.81 3.86
C ALA A 215 -27.05 56.52 5.15
N ARG A 216 -27.75 56.12 6.24
CA ARG A 216 -27.07 55.71 7.50
C ARG A 216 -26.25 54.44 7.31
N ARG A 217 -26.76 53.46 6.56
CA ARG A 217 -26.03 52.21 6.29
C ARG A 217 -24.81 52.44 5.41
N VAL A 218 -24.90 53.34 4.42
CA VAL A 218 -23.74 53.79 3.63
C VAL A 218 -22.72 54.49 4.53
N ALA A 219 -23.14 55.42 5.38
CA ALA A 219 -22.22 56.09 6.32
C ALA A 219 -21.55 55.12 7.31
N ALA A 220 -22.28 54.10 7.78
CA ALA A 220 -21.72 53.05 8.62
C ALA A 220 -20.69 52.17 7.87
N LEU A 221 -20.96 51.85 6.59
CA LEU A 221 -20.00 51.15 5.74
C LEU A 221 -18.75 52.00 5.48
N ASP A 222 -18.91 53.29 5.18
CA ASP A 222 -17.78 54.20 4.97
C ASP A 222 -16.92 54.32 6.24
N SER A 223 -17.55 54.35 7.43
CA SER A 223 -16.83 54.32 8.71
C SER A 223 -16.08 52.99 8.93
N LEU A 224 -16.69 51.85 8.58
CA LEU A 224 -16.05 50.54 8.68
C LEU A 224 -14.86 50.43 7.72
N GLU A 225 -15.03 50.83 6.46
CA GLU A 225 -13.96 50.86 5.44
C GLU A 225 -12.81 51.73 5.92
N SER A 226 -13.07 52.92 6.47
CA SER A 226 -12.04 53.80 7.03
C SER A 226 -11.26 53.17 8.19
N GLN A 227 -11.93 52.46 9.09
CA GLN A 227 -11.27 51.75 10.22
C GLN A 227 -10.43 50.57 9.73
N LEU A 228 -10.91 49.83 8.73
CA LEU A 228 -10.17 48.72 8.13
C LEU A 228 -8.96 49.21 7.33
N ASP A 229 -9.09 50.31 6.58
CA ASP A 229 -7.97 50.94 5.88
C ASP A 229 -6.91 51.44 6.87
N ALA A 230 -7.33 52.06 7.99
CA ALA A 230 -6.42 52.45 9.06
C ALA A 230 -5.68 51.25 9.66
N TYR A 231 -6.37 50.13 9.86
CA TYR A 231 -5.77 48.86 10.32
C TYR A 231 -4.73 48.30 9.34
N VAL A 232 -5.07 48.23 8.04
CA VAL A 232 -4.14 47.76 6.99
C VAL A 232 -2.93 48.67 6.88
N ASN A 233 -3.11 49.99 6.98
CA ASN A 233 -2.03 50.97 6.91
C ASN A 233 -1.15 50.98 8.16
N GLY A 234 -1.72 50.70 9.35
CA GLY A 234 -1.02 50.65 10.63
C GLY A 234 -0.23 49.36 10.90
N SER A 235 -0.39 48.33 10.08
CA SER A 235 0.31 47.03 10.22
C SER A 235 1.79 47.10 9.77
N GLN A 236 2.63 47.78 10.57
CA GLN A 236 4.10 48.03 10.60
C GLN A 236 4.91 48.36 9.31
N PRO A 237 6.04 49.13 9.44
CA PRO A 237 6.65 49.96 8.40
C PRO A 237 8.03 49.52 7.85
N ASP A 238 8.52 48.30 8.11
CA ASP A 238 9.93 47.94 7.86
C ASP A 238 10.28 47.35 6.48
N ALA A 239 9.38 47.42 5.50
CA ALA A 239 9.74 47.25 4.10
C ALA A 239 8.84 48.12 3.22
N SER A 240 9.45 49.06 2.50
CA SER A 240 8.84 50.07 1.65
C SER A 240 8.24 49.49 0.35
N GLY A 241 7.35 48.50 0.47
CA GLY A 241 6.61 47.91 -0.65
C GLY A 241 5.15 47.64 -0.30
N ALA A 242 4.26 47.78 -1.30
CA ALA A 242 2.84 47.45 -1.19
C ALA A 242 2.55 45.96 -0.89
N ASP A 243 3.58 45.10 -0.99
CA ASP A 243 3.50 43.63 -0.92
C ASP A 243 4.12 43.01 0.35
N ALA A 244 4.22 43.76 1.46
CA ALA A 244 4.68 43.18 2.72
C ALA A 244 3.70 42.09 3.22
N PRO A 245 4.16 40.88 3.60
CA PRO A 245 3.29 39.77 3.99
C PRO A 245 2.26 40.12 5.09
N ALA A 246 2.62 40.99 6.03
CA ALA A 246 1.73 41.46 7.09
C ALA A 246 0.56 42.31 6.58
N LYS A 247 0.81 43.20 5.59
CA LYS A 247 -0.24 44.03 4.97
C LYS A 247 -1.20 43.21 4.12
N ILE A 248 -0.70 42.18 3.43
CA ILE A 248 -1.53 41.24 2.66
C ILE A 248 -2.47 40.48 3.60
N GLN A 249 -1.97 40.02 4.75
CA GLN A 249 -2.81 39.36 5.75
C GLN A 249 -3.83 40.32 6.38
N ALA A 250 -3.40 41.54 6.78
CA ALA A 250 -4.30 42.56 7.30
C ALA A 250 -5.43 42.91 6.32
N ARG A 251 -5.13 43.00 5.01
CA ARG A 251 -6.13 43.24 3.97
C ARG A 251 -7.12 42.07 3.88
N ARG A 252 -6.63 40.83 3.87
CA ARG A 252 -7.48 39.64 3.87
C ARG A 252 -8.42 39.58 5.08
N ILE A 253 -7.93 39.94 6.27
CA ILE A 253 -8.73 40.00 7.49
C ILE A 253 -9.82 41.08 7.35
N GLY A 254 -9.45 42.26 6.86
CA GLY A 254 -10.40 43.34 6.60
C GLY A 254 -11.48 42.95 5.60
N ASP A 255 -11.12 42.27 4.51
CA ASP A 255 -12.05 41.79 3.49
C ASP A 255 -13.07 40.80 4.08
N ILE A 256 -12.63 39.87 4.94
CA ILE A 256 -13.52 38.91 5.61
C ILE A 256 -14.51 39.62 6.54
N ILE A 257 -14.03 40.59 7.33
CA ILE A 257 -14.87 41.35 8.26
C ILE A 257 -15.90 42.19 7.48
N LYS A 258 -15.46 42.86 6.41
CA LYS A 258 -16.31 43.66 5.54
C LYS A 258 -17.39 42.81 4.87
N ALA A 259 -17.01 41.66 4.30
CA ALA A 259 -17.95 40.73 3.69
C ALA A 259 -19.01 40.25 4.70
N CYS A 260 -18.59 39.88 5.91
CA CYS A 260 -19.50 39.47 6.97
C CYS A 260 -20.54 40.55 7.30
N TRP A 261 -20.11 41.82 7.36
CA TRP A 261 -20.97 42.97 7.63
C TRP A 261 -21.94 43.27 6.47
N LEU A 262 -21.48 43.18 5.21
CA LEU A 262 -22.30 43.40 4.02
C LEU A 262 -23.38 42.32 3.89
N ASP A 263 -22.98 41.06 4.00
CA ASP A 263 -23.84 39.89 3.80
C ASP A 263 -24.76 39.63 5.01
N SER A 264 -24.55 40.35 6.12
CA SER A 264 -25.29 40.20 7.39
C SER A 264 -25.28 38.75 7.90
N THR A 265 -24.15 38.06 7.72
CA THR A 265 -24.02 36.65 8.11
C THR A 265 -23.99 36.51 9.64
N HIS A 266 -24.62 35.46 10.15
CA HIS A 266 -24.65 35.20 11.60
C HIS A 266 -23.32 34.62 12.13
N THR A 267 -22.30 34.46 11.29
CA THR A 267 -21.04 33.80 11.65
C THR A 267 -19.84 34.51 11.05
N LEU A 268 -18.91 34.93 11.90
CA LEU A 268 -17.61 35.49 11.50
C LEU A 268 -16.50 34.49 11.80
N ARG A 269 -15.71 34.12 10.79
CA ARG A 269 -14.59 33.18 10.91
C ARG A 269 -13.28 33.83 10.47
N LEU A 270 -12.37 34.01 11.44
CA LEU A 270 -11.04 34.55 11.24
C LEU A 270 -10.00 33.47 11.58
N ALA A 271 -9.57 32.71 10.57
CA ALA A 271 -8.65 31.58 10.75
C ALA A 271 -7.21 31.91 10.33
N LEU A 272 -6.22 31.53 11.14
CA LEU A 272 -4.78 31.64 10.85
C LEU A 272 -4.30 33.08 10.60
N ILE A 273 -4.74 34.01 11.45
CA ILE A 273 -4.56 35.45 11.29
C ILE A 273 -3.06 35.87 11.35
N LYS A 274 -2.32 35.35 12.33
CA LYS A 274 -0.92 35.72 12.65
C LYS A 274 -0.67 37.24 12.69
N ALA A 275 -1.69 38.02 13.07
CA ALA A 275 -1.67 39.48 13.14
C ALA A 275 -2.58 39.96 14.28
N PRO A 276 -2.42 41.21 14.77
CA PRO A 276 -3.35 41.78 15.76
C PRO A 276 -4.74 41.99 15.19
N LEU A 277 -5.76 41.96 16.04
CA LEU A 277 -7.15 42.26 15.65
C LEU A 277 -7.37 43.77 15.45
N PRO A 278 -8.26 44.17 14.51
CA PRO A 278 -8.55 45.58 14.27
C PRO A 278 -9.38 46.18 15.40
N LYS A 279 -9.10 47.44 15.74
CA LYS A 279 -9.98 48.22 16.61
C LYS A 279 -11.21 48.68 15.83
N LEU A 280 -12.36 48.05 16.06
CA LEU A 280 -13.61 48.36 15.38
C LEU A 280 -14.65 48.94 16.34
N SER A 281 -15.47 49.87 15.83
CA SER A 281 -16.65 50.38 16.52
C SER A 281 -17.95 50.16 15.73
N ALA A 282 -17.90 49.38 14.65
CA ALA A 282 -19.06 49.04 13.85
C ALA A 282 -19.95 48.02 14.58
N ASP A 283 -21.25 48.07 14.31
CA ASP A 283 -22.25 47.18 14.92
C ASP A 283 -22.24 45.80 14.26
N PHE A 284 -21.88 44.77 15.05
CA PHE A 284 -21.96 43.35 14.67
C PHE A 284 -22.98 42.57 15.52
N SER A 285 -24.01 43.24 16.05
CA SER A 285 -25.07 42.64 16.88
C SER A 285 -25.86 41.49 16.23
N HIS A 286 -25.81 41.37 14.90
CA HIS A 286 -26.40 40.28 14.11
C HIS A 286 -25.57 38.98 14.14
N VAL A 287 -24.28 39.06 14.49
CA VAL A 287 -23.38 37.90 14.52
C VAL A 287 -23.62 37.10 15.79
N LYS A 288 -23.86 35.79 15.63
CA LYS A 288 -24.12 34.84 16.72
C LYS A 288 -22.95 33.90 16.99
N SER A 289 -22.06 33.70 16.02
CA SER A 289 -20.89 32.83 16.16
C SER A 289 -19.62 33.53 15.71
N LEU A 290 -18.62 33.58 16.58
CA LEU A 290 -17.33 34.20 16.32
C LEU A 290 -16.21 33.17 16.51
N PHE A 291 -15.37 33.01 15.48
CA PHE A 291 -14.20 32.13 15.50
C PHE A 291 -12.95 32.94 15.21
N ILE A 292 -11.99 32.92 16.13
CA ILE A 292 -10.71 33.61 16.04
C ILE A 292 -9.62 32.56 16.28
N ASN A 293 -8.69 32.40 15.34
CA ASN A 293 -7.58 31.47 15.48
C ASN A 293 -6.25 32.11 15.10
N ALA A 294 -5.25 31.96 15.98
CA ALA A 294 -3.88 32.45 15.81
C ALA A 294 -3.78 33.97 15.65
N ALA A 295 -4.61 34.75 16.34
CA ALA A 295 -4.51 36.21 16.39
C ALA A 295 -3.48 36.66 17.43
N THR A 296 -2.79 37.78 17.19
CA THR A 296 -1.97 38.40 18.23
C THR A 296 -2.89 39.17 19.18
N TRP A 297 -3.10 38.68 20.40
CA TRP A 297 -3.99 39.35 21.36
C TRP A 297 -3.38 40.67 21.86
N SER A 298 -4.16 41.75 21.84
CA SER A 298 -3.76 43.10 22.28
C SER A 298 -4.96 43.82 22.92
N GLY A 299 -4.76 45.02 23.47
CA GLY A 299 -5.86 45.83 24.02
C GLY A 299 -6.96 46.19 23.00
N ASP A 300 -6.63 46.21 21.70
CA ASP A 300 -7.61 46.43 20.64
C ASP A 300 -8.53 45.21 20.43
N ALA A 301 -8.08 44.01 20.78
CA ALA A 301 -8.87 42.78 20.73
C ALA A 301 -10.06 42.81 21.71
N GLU A 302 -9.90 43.43 22.88
CA GLU A 302 -11.00 43.62 23.84
C GLU A 302 -12.09 44.54 23.27
N THR A 303 -11.67 45.62 22.59
CA THR A 303 -12.60 46.54 21.92
C THR A 303 -13.30 45.85 20.75
N PHE A 304 -12.56 45.07 19.96
CA PHE A 304 -13.12 44.25 18.89
C PHE A 304 -14.19 43.28 19.42
N LEU A 305 -13.88 42.54 20.49
CA LEU A 305 -14.80 41.55 21.06
C LEU A 305 -16.06 42.20 21.64
N ALA A 306 -15.97 43.42 22.18
CA ALA A 306 -17.12 44.19 22.66
C ALA A 306 -18.13 44.56 21.56
N GLY A 307 -17.73 44.54 20.28
CA GLY A 307 -18.62 44.77 19.13
C GLY A 307 -19.64 43.65 18.87
N PHE A 308 -19.55 42.52 19.59
CA PHE A 308 -20.36 41.32 19.38
C PHE A 308 -21.22 40.96 20.62
N PRO A 309 -22.24 41.75 20.98
CA PRO A 309 -22.96 41.59 22.25
C PRO A 309 -23.89 40.35 22.31
N ASN A 310 -24.31 39.81 21.16
CA ASN A 310 -25.32 38.74 21.08
C ASN A 310 -24.75 37.36 20.75
N LEU A 311 -23.46 37.12 21.03
CA LEU A 311 -22.83 35.84 20.69
C LEU A 311 -23.46 34.66 21.45
N GLU A 312 -23.76 33.61 20.70
CA GLU A 312 -24.17 32.29 21.21
C GLU A 312 -22.95 31.35 21.25
N ARG A 313 -21.97 31.53 20.35
CA ARG A 313 -20.74 30.73 20.27
C ARG A 313 -19.51 31.61 20.07
N LEU A 314 -18.52 31.43 20.94
CA LEU A 314 -17.23 32.11 20.88
C LEU A 314 -16.09 31.09 20.91
N VAL A 315 -15.21 31.16 19.91
CA VAL A 315 -14.01 30.34 19.81
C VAL A 315 -12.79 31.25 19.62
N ILE A 316 -11.83 31.20 20.53
CA ILE A 316 -10.59 31.97 20.48
C ILE A 316 -9.43 31.01 20.77
N ASN A 317 -8.74 30.53 19.74
CA ASN A 317 -7.69 29.51 19.89
C ASN A 317 -6.33 30.01 19.41
N HIS A 318 -5.24 29.53 20.02
CA HIS A 318 -3.86 29.88 19.63
C HIS A 318 -3.53 31.38 19.62
N CYS A 319 -4.24 32.20 20.40
CA CYS A 319 -4.09 33.66 20.39
C CYS A 319 -3.13 34.20 21.47
N GLY A 320 -2.60 33.33 22.33
CA GLY A 320 -1.72 33.73 23.44
C GLY A 320 -2.45 34.50 24.54
N LEU A 321 -3.77 34.35 24.63
CA LEU A 321 -4.62 34.98 25.65
C LEU A 321 -4.18 34.57 27.06
N GLU A 322 -3.88 35.54 27.94
CA GLU A 322 -3.35 35.28 29.29
C GLU A 322 -4.42 35.32 30.40
N ALA A 323 -5.54 36.01 30.18
CA ALA A 323 -6.64 36.14 31.14
C ALA A 323 -7.98 36.04 30.40
N LEU A 324 -9.09 35.82 31.12
CA LEU A 324 -10.42 35.84 30.54
C LEU A 324 -10.79 37.26 30.04
N PRO A 325 -11.11 37.47 28.76
CA PRO A 325 -11.51 38.78 28.23
C PRO A 325 -12.71 39.35 28.98
N ALA A 326 -12.62 40.62 29.40
CA ALA A 326 -13.66 41.25 30.21
C ALA A 326 -15.06 41.25 29.55
N PRO A 327 -15.20 41.47 28.22
CA PRO A 327 -16.50 41.45 27.55
C PRO A 327 -17.24 40.12 27.65
N ILE A 328 -16.57 38.98 27.86
CA ILE A 328 -17.22 37.66 27.93
C ILE A 328 -18.24 37.60 29.07
N SER A 329 -17.93 38.24 30.21
CA SER A 329 -18.82 38.28 31.37
C SER A 329 -20.18 38.96 31.09
N ALA A 330 -20.24 39.82 30.07
CA ALA A 330 -21.46 40.52 29.65
C ALA A 330 -22.23 39.80 28.53
N MET A 331 -21.71 38.70 27.97
CA MET A 331 -22.33 37.95 26.87
C MET A 331 -23.38 36.96 27.39
N HIS A 332 -24.57 37.46 27.72
CA HIS A 332 -25.63 36.68 28.37
C HIS A 332 -26.24 35.54 27.52
N ASN A 333 -26.05 35.57 26.20
CA ASN A 333 -26.55 34.55 25.26
C ASN A 333 -25.53 33.44 24.97
N LEU A 334 -24.33 33.50 25.56
CA LEU A 334 -23.26 32.58 25.23
C LEU A 334 -23.57 31.17 25.76
N THR A 335 -23.61 30.19 24.85
CA THR A 335 -23.86 28.76 25.14
C THR A 335 -22.61 27.91 24.91
N ASN A 336 -21.73 28.32 23.99
CA ASN A 336 -20.47 27.65 23.69
C ASN A 336 -19.30 28.62 23.87
N LEU A 337 -18.38 28.30 24.77
CA LEU A 337 -17.13 29.03 24.97
C LEU A 337 -15.93 28.10 24.76
N ASP A 338 -15.08 28.41 23.79
CA ASP A 338 -13.83 27.71 23.52
C ASP A 338 -12.65 28.68 23.53
N LEU A 339 -11.75 28.49 24.49
CA LEU A 339 -10.52 29.25 24.68
C LEU A 339 -9.30 28.33 24.64
N ALA A 340 -9.37 27.22 23.91
CA ALA A 340 -8.32 26.22 23.89
C ALA A 340 -6.99 26.73 23.32
N SER A 341 -5.89 26.13 23.77
CA SER A 341 -4.54 26.42 23.28
C SER A 341 -4.14 27.89 23.41
N ASN A 342 -4.40 28.49 24.58
CA ASN A 342 -3.93 29.83 24.94
C ASN A 342 -2.98 29.75 26.15
N ARG A 343 -2.95 30.80 26.99
CA ARG A 343 -2.18 30.88 28.24
C ARG A 343 -3.06 31.39 29.38
N VAL A 344 -4.37 31.12 29.30
CA VAL A 344 -5.37 31.68 30.20
C VAL A 344 -5.08 31.23 31.63
N GLN A 345 -4.98 32.19 32.54
CA GLN A 345 -4.95 31.97 33.98
C GLN A 345 -6.20 32.59 34.59
N LEU A 346 -7.01 31.77 35.25
CA LEU A 346 -8.20 32.18 35.96
C LEU A 346 -7.85 32.62 37.39
N THR A 347 -8.17 33.87 37.68
CA THR A 347 -8.25 34.44 39.03
C THR A 347 -9.57 34.03 39.70
N GLU A 348 -9.71 34.21 41.01
CA GLU A 348 -10.98 33.97 41.72
C GLU A 348 -12.16 34.75 41.11
N ASP A 349 -11.93 36.02 40.74
CA ASP A 349 -12.95 36.86 40.12
C ASP A 349 -13.40 36.32 38.75
N SER A 350 -12.46 35.92 37.89
CA SER A 350 -12.77 35.39 36.55
C SER A 350 -13.38 33.99 36.58
N ALA A 351 -12.96 33.15 37.53
CA ALA A 351 -13.60 31.86 37.80
C ALA A 351 -15.04 32.04 38.30
N THR A 352 -15.28 33.02 39.18
CA THR A 352 -16.64 33.37 39.66
C THR A 352 -17.51 33.91 38.52
N ALA A 353 -16.95 34.75 37.65
CA ALA A 353 -17.65 35.25 36.47
C ALA A 353 -18.09 34.11 35.53
N LEU A 354 -17.21 33.14 35.25
CA LEU A 354 -17.56 31.94 34.46
C LEU A 354 -18.64 31.10 35.16
N SER A 355 -18.56 30.95 36.47
CA SER A 355 -19.54 30.17 37.27
C SER A 355 -20.95 30.79 37.21
N ALA A 356 -21.06 32.12 37.03
CA ALA A 356 -22.33 32.83 36.91
C ALA A 356 -23.02 32.65 35.54
N MET A 357 -22.33 32.14 34.52
CA MET A 357 -22.84 32.01 33.14
C MET A 357 -23.72 30.76 32.96
N SER A 358 -24.85 30.70 33.65
CA SER A 358 -25.76 29.53 33.73
C SER A 358 -26.30 28.97 32.40
N GLN A 359 -26.18 29.72 31.30
CA GLN A 359 -26.61 29.31 29.96
C GLN A 359 -25.57 28.45 29.21
N LEU A 360 -24.34 28.35 29.71
CA LEU A 360 -23.26 27.60 29.04
C LEU A 360 -23.58 26.11 28.96
N GLU A 361 -23.51 25.57 27.75
CA GLU A 361 -23.65 24.15 27.43
C GLU A 361 -22.30 23.48 27.17
N ALA A 362 -21.32 24.22 26.64
CA ALA A 362 -20.01 23.69 26.29
C ALA A 362 -18.91 24.67 26.68
N ILE A 363 -17.93 24.20 27.44
CA ILE A 363 -16.78 24.96 27.89
C ILE A 363 -15.52 24.19 27.51
N ASN A 364 -14.65 24.82 26.73
CA ASN A 364 -13.34 24.28 26.38
C ASN A 364 -12.25 25.25 26.83
N LEU A 365 -11.44 24.80 27.79
CA LEU A 365 -10.26 25.52 28.27
C LEU A 365 -8.99 24.67 28.06
N SER A 366 -9.03 23.68 27.17
CA SER A 366 -7.92 22.75 26.96
C SER A 366 -6.63 23.46 26.60
N ASP A 367 -5.49 22.84 26.92
CA ASP A 367 -4.16 23.33 26.52
C ASP A 367 -3.83 24.74 27.05
N ASN A 368 -4.40 25.10 28.21
CA ASN A 368 -4.02 26.26 29.01
C ASN A 368 -3.23 25.78 30.24
N SER A 369 -1.94 25.48 30.07
CA SER A 369 -1.11 24.69 31.01
C SER A 369 -0.97 25.20 32.46
N ALA A 370 -1.49 26.38 32.76
CA ALA A 370 -1.45 27.02 34.08
C ALA A 370 -2.79 27.68 34.42
N LEU A 371 -3.89 26.96 34.25
CA LEU A 371 -5.25 27.52 34.34
C LEU A 371 -5.56 28.20 35.68
N GLY A 372 -4.94 27.79 36.78
CA GLY A 372 -5.10 28.44 38.08
C GLY A 372 -6.41 28.06 38.79
N SER A 373 -7.23 29.05 39.17
CA SER A 373 -8.45 28.84 39.96
C SER A 373 -9.57 28.22 39.12
N MET A 374 -10.18 27.13 39.60
CA MET A 374 -11.24 26.44 38.86
C MET A 374 -12.62 27.07 39.11
N PRO A 375 -13.48 27.21 38.07
CA PRO A 375 -14.87 27.62 38.26
C PRO A 375 -15.69 26.52 38.95
N ASP A 376 -16.73 26.94 39.67
CA ASP A 376 -17.72 26.02 40.26
C ASP A 376 -18.83 25.75 39.24
N PHE A 377 -18.97 24.48 38.84
CA PHE A 377 -19.95 24.07 37.85
C PHE A 377 -21.38 23.91 38.42
N SER A 378 -21.58 24.14 39.72
CA SER A 378 -22.88 23.93 40.38
C SER A 378 -24.01 24.73 39.71
N ALA A 379 -23.78 26.01 39.43
CA ALA A 379 -24.76 26.91 38.81
C ALA A 379 -24.93 26.70 37.28
N LEU A 380 -24.00 25.99 36.63
CA LEU A 380 -24.02 25.72 35.20
C LEU A 380 -24.94 24.53 34.88
N THR A 381 -26.24 24.75 34.96
CA THR A 381 -27.27 23.68 34.86
C THR A 381 -27.40 23.05 33.47
N ARG A 382 -26.96 23.74 32.41
CA ARG A 382 -27.07 23.26 31.01
C ARG A 382 -25.80 22.62 30.47
N VAL A 383 -24.73 22.53 31.28
CA VAL A 383 -23.43 22.05 30.81
C VAL A 383 -23.50 20.58 30.38
N ARG A 384 -23.05 20.31 29.15
CA ARG A 384 -22.97 18.98 28.52
C ARG A 384 -21.55 18.62 28.14
N GLN A 385 -20.68 19.60 27.92
CA GLN A 385 -19.29 19.36 27.54
C GLN A 385 -18.36 20.26 28.36
N VAL A 386 -17.38 19.64 29.01
CA VAL A 386 -16.33 20.33 29.76
C VAL A 386 -15.00 19.74 29.33
N LEU A 387 -14.18 20.51 28.63
CA LEU A 387 -12.87 20.11 28.15
C LEU A 387 -11.80 20.89 28.90
N LEU A 388 -11.03 20.17 29.73
CA LEU A 388 -9.99 20.70 30.62
C LEU A 388 -8.69 19.91 30.45
N ASN A 389 -8.50 19.22 29.33
CA ASN A 389 -7.28 18.47 29.10
C ASN A 389 -6.06 19.39 29.00
N ASN A 390 -4.91 18.96 29.54
CA ASN A 390 -3.66 19.71 29.50
C ASN A 390 -3.77 21.14 30.10
N THR A 391 -4.49 21.30 31.20
CA THR A 391 -4.67 22.57 31.91
C THR A 391 -3.80 22.72 33.14
N GLY A 392 -3.16 21.63 33.58
CA GLY A 392 -2.27 21.60 34.74
C GLY A 392 -3.01 21.52 36.08
N ILE A 393 -4.34 21.35 36.08
CA ILE A 393 -5.15 21.24 37.30
C ILE A 393 -4.71 20.05 38.14
N ASP A 394 -4.70 20.23 39.46
CA ASP A 394 -4.32 19.20 40.44
C ASP A 394 -5.46 18.81 41.39
N GLN A 395 -6.55 19.58 41.40
CA GLN A 395 -7.78 19.32 42.13
C GLN A 395 -8.94 18.95 41.19
N TRP A 396 -9.86 18.11 41.67
CA TRP A 396 -11.06 17.73 40.93
C TRP A 396 -12.05 18.91 40.84
N PRO A 397 -12.67 19.18 39.67
CA PRO A 397 -13.61 20.30 39.55
C PRO A 397 -14.88 20.11 40.39
N SER A 398 -15.32 21.17 41.10
CA SER A 398 -16.51 21.15 41.94
C SER A 398 -17.81 21.29 41.12
N GLY A 399 -18.94 20.86 41.70
CA GLY A 399 -20.27 21.12 41.12
C GLY A 399 -20.70 20.22 39.95
N LEU A 400 -19.94 19.15 39.66
CA LEU A 400 -20.23 18.23 38.54
C LEU A 400 -21.13 17.04 38.90
N GLN A 401 -21.38 16.80 40.19
CA GLN A 401 -22.00 15.56 40.71
C GLN A 401 -23.44 15.32 40.22
N ASP A 402 -24.17 16.40 39.91
CA ASP A 402 -25.58 16.35 39.48
C ASP A 402 -25.73 16.54 37.96
N LYS A 403 -24.62 16.65 37.20
CA LYS A 403 -24.63 16.93 35.75
C LYS A 403 -24.77 15.64 34.93
N THR A 404 -25.89 14.95 35.11
CA THR A 404 -26.14 13.63 34.47
C THR A 404 -26.26 13.66 32.94
N GLU A 405 -26.45 14.84 32.35
CA GLU A 405 -26.50 15.07 30.90
C GLU A 405 -25.12 15.36 30.27
N LEU A 406 -24.03 15.20 31.04
CA LEU A 406 -22.66 15.32 30.50
C LEU A 406 -22.42 14.29 29.40
N ILE A 407 -22.06 14.78 28.23
CA ILE A 407 -21.63 14.00 27.07
C ILE A 407 -20.13 13.75 27.14
N ILE A 408 -19.35 14.74 27.57
CA ILE A 408 -17.90 14.64 27.72
C ILE A 408 -17.40 15.51 28.86
N LEU A 409 -16.54 14.93 29.69
CA LEU A 409 -15.74 15.60 30.71
C LEU A 409 -14.28 15.19 30.51
N ASP A 410 -13.52 15.97 29.76
CA ASP A 410 -12.12 15.65 29.49
C ASP A 410 -11.20 16.28 30.53
N LEU A 411 -10.64 15.44 31.42
CA LEU A 411 -9.68 15.83 32.44
C LEU A 411 -8.29 15.25 32.15
N SER A 412 -8.04 14.81 30.92
CA SER A 412 -6.81 14.13 30.56
C SER A 412 -5.56 15.01 30.61
N ASN A 413 -4.39 14.40 30.78
CA ASN A 413 -3.08 15.06 30.77
C ASN A 413 -2.97 16.21 31.80
N ASN A 414 -3.51 16.00 33.00
CA ASN A 414 -3.45 16.94 34.11
C ASN A 414 -2.58 16.42 35.26
N ARG A 415 -2.62 17.10 36.40
CA ARG A 415 -1.85 16.77 37.62
C ARG A 415 -2.74 16.17 38.72
N LEU A 416 -3.90 15.62 38.36
CA LEU A 416 -4.82 15.00 39.32
C LEU A 416 -4.15 13.79 39.99
N LYS A 417 -4.20 13.76 41.31
CA LYS A 417 -3.63 12.67 42.13
C LYS A 417 -4.69 11.74 42.70
N GLU A 418 -5.91 12.22 42.84
CA GLU A 418 -7.04 11.50 43.38
C GLU A 418 -8.35 11.89 42.71
N VAL A 419 -9.30 10.95 42.74
CA VAL A 419 -10.71 11.13 42.39
C VAL A 419 -11.50 11.21 43.70
N PRO A 420 -12.44 12.16 43.86
CA PRO A 420 -13.21 12.27 45.10
C PRO A 420 -14.01 10.99 45.39
N PRO A 421 -14.17 10.60 46.68
CA PRO A 421 -14.88 9.37 47.04
C PRO A 421 -16.31 9.28 46.49
N THR A 422 -17.00 10.40 46.31
CA THR A 422 -18.34 10.46 45.73
C THR A 422 -18.41 9.93 44.29
N TYR A 423 -17.30 9.97 43.54
CA TYR A 423 -17.23 9.43 42.18
C TYR A 423 -16.72 7.97 42.11
N LEU A 424 -16.24 7.40 43.22
CA LEU A 424 -15.74 6.02 43.27
C LEU A 424 -16.62 5.09 44.13
N ASP A 425 -17.21 5.64 45.19
CA ASP A 425 -18.07 4.93 46.13
C ASP A 425 -19.35 5.73 46.44
N PRO A 426 -20.19 6.02 45.44
CA PRO A 426 -21.46 6.70 45.68
C PRO A 426 -22.46 5.79 46.40
N PRO A 427 -23.43 6.35 47.14
CA PRO A 427 -24.58 5.60 47.64
C PRO A 427 -25.33 4.88 46.51
N ALA A 428 -26.00 3.76 46.82
CA ALA A 428 -26.69 2.93 45.82
C ALA A 428 -27.70 3.71 44.95
N GLU A 429 -28.40 4.68 45.54
CA GLU A 429 -29.37 5.54 44.85
C GLU A 429 -28.73 6.47 43.80
N GLN A 430 -27.45 6.85 44.00
CA GLN A 430 -26.71 7.77 43.12
C GLN A 430 -25.78 7.04 42.14
N LEU A 431 -25.59 5.73 42.30
CA LEU A 431 -24.63 4.94 41.52
C LEU A 431 -24.86 5.06 40.01
N LEU A 432 -26.10 5.02 39.54
CA LEU A 432 -26.40 5.12 38.10
C LEU A 432 -26.08 6.51 37.54
N ALA A 433 -26.39 7.58 38.29
CA ALA A 433 -26.12 8.96 37.89
C ALA A 433 -24.61 9.22 37.79
N ILE A 434 -23.86 8.84 38.82
CA ILE A 434 -22.39 8.95 38.85
C ILE A 434 -21.74 8.05 37.79
N ALA A 435 -22.27 6.85 37.53
CA ALA A 435 -21.77 5.98 36.48
C ALA A 435 -21.89 6.60 35.08
N ARG A 436 -22.97 7.35 34.80
CA ARG A 436 -23.12 8.09 33.54
C ARG A 436 -22.08 9.20 33.41
N ILE A 437 -21.86 9.97 34.48
CA ILE A 437 -20.84 11.03 34.52
C ILE A 437 -19.45 10.44 34.30
N ASN A 438 -19.10 9.38 35.04
CA ASN A 438 -17.81 8.70 34.92
C ASN A 438 -17.62 8.09 33.52
N ALA A 439 -18.66 7.53 32.90
CA ALA A 439 -18.57 7.02 31.52
C ALA A 439 -18.23 8.13 30.50
N ALA A 440 -18.68 9.37 30.75
CA ALA A 440 -18.33 10.56 29.96
C ALA A 440 -16.98 11.18 30.34
N THR A 441 -16.34 10.73 31.42
CA THR A 441 -15.12 11.33 31.96
C THR A 441 -13.85 10.67 31.39
N VAL A 442 -12.90 11.48 30.94
CA VAL A 442 -11.59 11.03 30.45
C VAL A 442 -10.50 11.40 31.44
N LEU A 443 -9.77 10.40 31.96
CA LEU A 443 -8.72 10.59 32.98
C LEU A 443 -7.30 10.29 32.50
N LYS A 444 -7.13 9.95 31.22
CA LYS A 444 -5.84 9.53 30.64
C LYS A 444 -4.73 10.55 30.93
N GLY A 445 -3.50 10.13 31.20
CA GLY A 445 -2.35 11.02 31.37
C GLY A 445 -2.21 11.65 32.76
N ASN A 446 -3.09 11.32 33.71
CA ASN A 446 -2.97 11.74 35.11
C ASN A 446 -2.14 10.73 35.93
N ARG A 447 -1.31 11.24 36.86
CA ARG A 447 -0.42 10.42 37.70
C ARG A 447 -1.07 10.02 39.03
N PHE A 448 -2.03 9.09 38.97
CA PHE A 448 -2.59 8.48 40.18
C PHE A 448 -1.56 7.61 40.91
N ALA A 449 -1.66 7.54 42.24
CA ALA A 449 -0.77 6.72 43.06
C ALA A 449 -0.91 5.21 42.76
N ALA A 450 0.15 4.44 43.03
CA ALA A 450 0.13 2.98 42.87
C ALA A 450 -0.99 2.35 43.72
N GLY A 451 -1.83 1.49 43.10
CA GLY A 451 -2.94 0.82 43.76
C GLY A 451 -4.33 1.43 43.48
N TYR A 452 -4.40 2.63 42.90
CA TYR A 452 -5.68 3.27 42.54
C TYR A 452 -6.53 2.47 41.55
N GLY A 453 -5.88 1.65 40.70
CA GLY A 453 -6.56 0.73 39.78
C GLY A 453 -7.54 -0.23 40.47
N LYS A 454 -7.31 -0.61 41.74
CA LYS A 454 -8.28 -1.43 42.50
C LYS A 454 -9.59 -0.68 42.77
N LYS A 455 -9.50 0.60 43.13
CA LYS A 455 -10.69 1.44 43.39
C LYS A 455 -11.54 1.62 42.13
N PHE A 456 -10.88 1.85 40.98
CA PHE A 456 -11.59 1.91 39.69
C PHE A 456 -12.26 0.57 39.35
N ASP A 457 -11.59 -0.56 39.58
CA ASP A 457 -12.15 -1.88 39.31
C ASP A 457 -13.34 -2.22 40.22
N GLU A 458 -13.26 -1.90 41.51
CA GLU A 458 -14.36 -2.05 42.48
C GLU A 458 -15.59 -1.22 42.09
N PHE A 459 -15.38 0.04 41.68
CA PHE A 459 -16.45 0.88 41.15
C PHE A 459 -17.11 0.24 39.93
N TRP A 460 -16.33 -0.15 38.92
CA TRP A 460 -16.86 -0.76 37.70
C TRP A 460 -17.54 -2.11 37.96
N ARG A 461 -17.08 -2.88 38.95
CA ARG A 461 -17.74 -4.11 39.38
C ARG A 461 -19.12 -3.83 39.97
N ARG A 462 -19.29 -2.78 40.77
CA ARG A 462 -20.63 -2.37 41.24
C ARG A 462 -21.50 -1.89 40.09
N VAL A 463 -20.97 -1.06 39.18
CA VAL A 463 -21.70 -0.60 37.99
C VAL A 463 -22.15 -1.76 37.11
N SER A 464 -21.37 -2.84 37.02
CA SER A 464 -21.73 -4.04 36.25
C SER A 464 -23.07 -4.66 36.68
N THR A 465 -23.48 -4.48 37.94
CA THR A 465 -24.73 -5.03 38.47
C THR A 465 -25.97 -4.21 38.09
N VAL A 466 -25.81 -2.91 37.83
CA VAL A 466 -26.92 -1.96 37.59
C VAL A 466 -26.97 -1.45 36.15
N ALA A 467 -25.82 -1.28 35.50
CA ALA A 467 -25.70 -0.74 34.14
C ALA A 467 -24.54 -1.40 33.36
N PRO A 468 -24.65 -2.69 32.97
CA PRO A 468 -23.58 -3.41 32.27
C PRO A 468 -23.15 -2.79 30.94
N HIS A 469 -24.02 -2.00 30.30
CA HIS A 469 -23.73 -1.33 29.03
C HIS A 469 -22.66 -0.23 29.17
N LEU A 470 -22.52 0.39 30.36
CA LEU A 470 -21.54 1.45 30.60
C LEU A 470 -20.09 0.92 30.73
N LEU A 471 -19.90 -0.40 30.89
CA LEU A 471 -18.58 -1.03 31.03
C LEU A 471 -17.72 -0.95 29.77
N ALA A 472 -18.33 -0.67 28.61
CA ALA A 472 -17.61 -0.56 27.35
C ALA A 472 -16.73 0.69 27.26
N HIS A 473 -16.98 1.71 28.09
CA HIS A 473 -16.26 2.99 28.05
C HIS A 473 -14.88 2.87 28.74
N PRO A 474 -13.76 3.13 28.02
CA PRO A 474 -12.42 2.92 28.55
C PRO A 474 -11.85 4.13 29.34
N ASN A 475 -12.59 5.24 29.39
CA ASN A 475 -12.03 6.57 29.63
C ASN A 475 -11.82 6.92 31.11
N PHE A 476 -12.61 6.35 32.03
CA PHE A 476 -12.50 6.55 33.47
C PHE A 476 -11.80 5.36 34.13
N ASP A 477 -10.50 5.29 33.91
CA ASP A 477 -9.59 4.33 34.53
C ASP A 477 -8.16 4.92 34.57
N SER A 478 -7.28 4.30 35.34
CA SER A 478 -5.85 4.61 35.34
C SER A 478 -5.16 4.08 34.07
N ASP A 479 -4.22 4.84 33.52
CA ASP A 479 -3.43 4.52 32.30
C ASP A 479 -2.70 3.16 32.32
N ASN A 480 -2.54 2.58 33.50
CA ASN A 480 -1.83 1.33 33.71
C ASN A 480 -2.67 0.29 34.46
N SER A 481 -4.00 0.41 34.37
CA SER A 481 -4.91 -0.59 34.93
C SER A 481 -4.68 -1.95 34.26
N VAL A 482 -4.99 -3.02 34.99
CA VAL A 482 -4.83 -4.39 34.46
C VAL A 482 -5.72 -4.59 33.22
N ALA A 483 -6.92 -4.01 33.22
CA ALA A 483 -7.85 -4.06 32.10
C ALA A 483 -7.29 -3.37 30.85
N GLN A 484 -6.70 -2.18 31.01
CA GLN A 484 -6.06 -1.47 29.90
C GLN A 484 -4.82 -2.21 29.37
N ARG A 485 -3.98 -2.76 30.26
CA ARG A 485 -2.82 -3.58 29.86
C ARG A 485 -3.24 -4.82 29.07
N TYR A 486 -4.29 -5.51 29.53
CA TYR A 486 -4.85 -6.65 28.81
C TYR A 486 -5.44 -6.24 27.45
N GLN A 487 -6.15 -5.11 27.37
CA GLN A 487 -6.69 -4.58 26.11
C GLN A 487 -5.59 -4.25 25.09
N ARG A 488 -4.41 -3.76 25.52
CA ARG A 488 -3.27 -3.52 24.61
C ARG A 488 -2.74 -4.81 23.96
N LEU A 489 -2.83 -5.94 24.66
CA LEU A 489 -2.47 -7.25 24.10
C LEU A 489 -3.54 -7.78 23.15
N PHE A 490 -4.82 -7.47 23.41
CA PHE A 490 -5.98 -7.96 22.66
C PHE A 490 -6.86 -6.80 22.18
N PRO A 491 -6.40 -6.00 21.19
CA PRO A 491 -7.09 -4.79 20.76
C PRO A 491 -8.47 -5.07 20.13
N GLY A 492 -8.70 -6.28 19.58
CA GLY A 492 -10.03 -6.70 19.13
C GLY A 492 -11.09 -6.85 20.24
N LYS A 493 -10.71 -6.81 21.53
CA LYS A 493 -11.65 -6.88 22.65
C LYS A 493 -12.00 -5.49 23.18
N ASN A 494 -13.30 -5.27 23.40
CA ASN A 494 -13.76 -4.04 24.06
C ASN A 494 -13.49 -4.10 25.58
N MET A 495 -13.55 -2.94 26.24
CA MET A 495 -13.21 -2.84 27.68
C MET A 495 -14.11 -3.71 28.56
N LYS A 496 -15.38 -3.87 28.19
CA LYS A 496 -16.33 -4.75 28.89
C LYS A 496 -15.85 -6.21 28.85
N GLN A 497 -15.53 -6.73 27.67
CA GLN A 497 -15.03 -8.10 27.49
C GLN A 497 -13.71 -8.32 28.25
N CYS A 498 -12.82 -7.31 28.25
CA CYS A 498 -11.58 -7.36 29.02
C CYS A 498 -11.87 -7.48 30.53
N ARG A 499 -12.75 -6.64 31.08
CA ARG A 499 -13.12 -6.68 32.50
C ARG A 499 -13.81 -8.00 32.88
N GLU A 500 -14.78 -8.44 32.10
CA GLU A 500 -15.51 -9.71 32.34
C GLU A 500 -14.56 -10.91 32.35
N TYR A 501 -13.61 -10.97 31.41
CA TYR A 501 -12.58 -12.01 31.40
C TYR A 501 -11.69 -11.94 32.64
N LEU A 502 -11.18 -10.75 33.00
CA LEU A 502 -10.31 -10.60 34.15
C LEU A 502 -11.04 -10.90 35.48
N TRP A 503 -12.33 -10.58 35.58
CA TRP A 503 -13.15 -10.90 36.75
C TRP A 503 -13.53 -12.37 36.85
N SER A 504 -13.46 -13.14 35.76
CA SER A 504 -13.64 -14.59 35.78
C SER A 504 -12.44 -15.35 36.36
N LEU A 505 -11.29 -14.69 36.48
CA LEU A 505 -10.06 -15.26 37.05
C LEU A 505 -9.97 -14.94 38.55
N ASP A 506 -9.27 -15.77 39.30
CA ASP A 506 -8.99 -15.53 40.71
C ASP A 506 -8.20 -14.22 40.90
N ALA A 507 -8.61 -13.38 41.84
CA ALA A 507 -8.07 -12.02 42.02
C ALA A 507 -6.54 -11.98 42.18
N ASP A 508 -5.94 -12.99 42.83
CA ASP A 508 -4.49 -13.10 43.04
C ASP A 508 -3.73 -13.56 41.79
N THR A 509 -4.43 -14.14 40.81
CA THR A 509 -3.83 -14.69 39.57
C THR A 509 -3.85 -13.72 38.40
N VAL A 510 -4.80 -12.77 38.41
CA VAL A 510 -5.05 -11.81 37.32
C VAL A 510 -3.79 -11.04 36.89
N VAL A 511 -3.07 -10.44 37.84
CA VAL A 511 -1.87 -9.64 37.55
C VAL A 511 -0.74 -10.52 37.01
N THR A 512 -0.58 -11.72 37.57
CA THR A 512 0.43 -12.69 37.14
C THR A 512 0.15 -13.19 35.73
N LYS A 513 -1.11 -13.48 35.40
CA LYS A 513 -1.51 -13.93 34.06
C LYS A 513 -1.27 -12.84 33.00
N VAL A 514 -1.65 -11.59 33.26
CA VAL A 514 -1.39 -10.48 32.32
C VAL A 514 0.10 -10.25 32.12
N ARG A 515 0.92 -10.31 33.19
CA ARG A 515 2.39 -10.22 33.06
C ARG A 515 2.99 -11.36 32.25
N SER A 516 2.47 -12.58 32.39
CA SER A 516 2.90 -13.72 31.56
C SER A 516 2.63 -13.45 30.08
N LEU A 517 1.41 -13.02 29.76
CA LEU A 517 1.00 -12.71 28.39
C LEU A 517 1.82 -11.55 27.77
N GLU A 518 2.13 -10.51 28.55
CA GLU A 518 3.02 -9.42 28.08
C GLU A 518 4.44 -9.95 27.77
N ARG A 519 4.97 -10.85 28.60
CA ARG A 519 6.29 -11.46 28.37
C ARG A 519 6.27 -12.37 27.14
N GLU A 520 5.26 -13.23 27.03
CA GLU A 520 5.05 -14.11 25.87
C GLU A 520 4.94 -13.29 24.57
N PHE A 521 4.12 -12.23 24.56
CA PHE A 521 3.97 -11.36 23.39
C PHE A 521 5.29 -10.67 23.01
N LYS A 522 6.06 -10.21 24.00
CA LYS A 522 7.37 -9.60 23.75
C LYS A 522 8.37 -10.59 23.15
N VAL A 523 8.39 -11.84 23.61
CA VAL A 523 9.23 -12.91 23.05
C VAL A 523 8.81 -13.23 21.63
N LEU A 524 7.50 -13.42 21.38
CA LEU A 524 6.96 -13.68 20.05
C LEU A 524 7.33 -12.56 19.07
N LYS A 525 7.08 -11.29 19.44
CA LYS A 525 7.37 -10.14 18.57
C LYS A 525 8.85 -10.11 18.20
N ARG A 526 9.75 -10.29 19.17
CA ARG A 526 11.19 -10.37 18.92
C ARG A 526 11.55 -11.50 17.95
N GLN A 527 11.08 -12.73 18.18
CA GLN A 527 11.38 -13.88 17.32
C GLN A 527 10.89 -13.67 15.87
N LEU A 528 9.72 -13.04 15.70
CA LEU A 528 9.17 -12.71 14.40
C LEU A 528 9.94 -11.58 13.72
N ASP A 529 10.28 -10.51 14.44
CA ASP A 529 11.11 -9.42 13.93
C ASP A 529 12.48 -9.96 13.49
N ASP A 530 13.05 -10.90 14.27
CA ASP A 530 14.31 -11.56 13.97
C ASP A 530 14.26 -12.36 12.65
N TRP A 531 13.17 -13.10 12.46
CA TRP A 531 12.92 -13.88 11.25
C TRP A 531 12.58 -13.01 10.04
N VAL A 532 11.79 -11.95 10.20
CA VAL A 532 11.47 -10.99 9.13
C VAL A 532 12.75 -10.37 8.58
N PHE A 533 13.65 -9.97 9.48
CA PHE A 533 14.96 -9.41 9.14
C PHE A 533 15.84 -10.44 8.41
N SER A 534 16.12 -11.57 9.06
CA SER A 534 17.14 -12.53 8.63
C SER A 534 16.69 -13.43 7.46
N GLY A 535 15.40 -13.77 7.40
CA GLY A 535 14.81 -14.64 6.39
C GLY A 535 15.07 -16.13 6.54
N GLY A 536 15.67 -16.58 7.64
CA GLY A 536 15.85 -18.01 7.95
C GLY A 536 15.23 -18.41 9.29
N GLY A 537 14.74 -19.65 9.36
CA GLY A 537 14.38 -20.30 10.62
C GLY A 537 15.64 -20.64 11.42
N ASN A 538 15.63 -20.42 12.72
CA ASN A 538 16.78 -20.40 13.63
C ASN A 538 17.50 -21.74 13.87
N LEU A 539 17.37 -22.72 12.98
CA LEU A 539 17.91 -24.07 13.17
C LEU A 539 19.24 -24.36 12.44
N GLY A 540 19.92 -23.37 11.83
CA GLY A 540 21.06 -23.66 10.93
C GLY A 540 22.24 -22.69 10.90
N GLY A 541 22.45 -21.86 11.92
CA GLY A 541 23.63 -20.99 12.01
C GLY A 541 23.43 -19.57 11.47
N TYR A 542 24.50 -18.77 11.52
CA TYR A 542 24.46 -17.36 11.16
C TYR A 542 24.25 -17.15 9.65
N ILE A 543 23.19 -16.41 9.29
CA ILE A 543 22.91 -16.02 7.90
C ILE A 543 23.81 -14.86 7.51
N ARG A 544 24.64 -15.10 6.50
CA ARG A 544 25.57 -14.14 5.92
C ARG A 544 24.86 -13.05 5.12
N ALA A 545 25.55 -11.94 4.89
CA ALA A 545 24.99 -10.75 4.28
C ALA A 545 24.61 -10.93 2.80
N ASP A 546 25.33 -11.77 2.05
CA ASP A 546 24.98 -12.17 0.69
C ASP A 546 23.65 -12.93 0.64
N GLN A 547 23.45 -13.87 1.56
CA GLN A 547 22.21 -14.63 1.69
C GLN A 547 21.05 -13.75 2.18
N LEU A 548 21.31 -12.76 3.04
CA LEU A 548 20.27 -11.82 3.47
C LEU A 548 19.77 -10.93 2.32
N ALA A 549 20.65 -10.54 1.39
CA ALA A 549 20.25 -9.81 0.19
C ALA A 549 19.32 -10.65 -0.71
N LEU A 550 19.57 -11.95 -0.82
CA LEU A 550 18.66 -12.89 -1.48
C LEU A 550 17.33 -13.00 -0.73
N ASN A 551 17.38 -13.12 0.60
CA ASN A 551 16.22 -13.23 1.46
C ASN A 551 15.38 -11.93 1.51
N ALA A 552 15.94 -10.77 1.16
CA ALA A 552 15.22 -9.51 1.10
C ALA A 552 14.05 -9.56 0.10
N GLN A 553 14.14 -10.39 -0.95
CA GLN A 553 13.08 -10.56 -1.95
C GLN A 553 11.78 -11.12 -1.36
N THR A 554 11.86 -11.96 -0.33
CA THR A 554 10.71 -12.60 0.34
C THR A 554 10.29 -11.89 1.63
N ARG A 555 10.90 -10.73 1.91
CA ARG A 555 10.63 -9.96 3.12
C ARG A 555 9.20 -9.43 3.23
N PRO A 556 8.54 -8.92 2.17
CA PRO A 556 7.13 -8.52 2.26
C PRO A 556 6.20 -9.68 2.66
N ASP A 557 6.47 -10.88 2.15
CA ASP A 557 5.71 -12.09 2.50
C ASP A 557 5.95 -12.47 3.97
N ARG A 558 7.18 -12.29 4.49
CA ARG A 558 7.50 -12.49 5.92
C ARG A 558 6.80 -11.50 6.83
N VAL A 559 6.76 -10.21 6.46
CA VAL A 559 5.99 -9.19 7.21
C VAL A 559 4.52 -9.59 7.27
N THR A 560 3.96 -10.02 6.13
CA THR A 560 2.57 -10.50 6.06
C THR A 560 2.33 -11.71 6.96
N ALA A 561 3.23 -12.69 6.95
CA ALA A 561 3.15 -13.84 7.84
C ALA A 561 3.31 -13.47 9.32
N SER A 562 4.25 -12.60 9.67
CA SER A 562 4.45 -12.09 11.02
C SER A 562 3.15 -11.47 11.57
N ASN A 563 2.52 -10.60 10.77
CA ASN A 563 1.23 -10.01 11.13
C ASN A 563 0.14 -11.06 11.32
N LYS A 564 0.03 -12.05 10.43
CA LYS A 564 -0.94 -13.16 10.56
C LYS A 564 -0.71 -14.00 11.83
N ILE A 565 0.55 -14.28 12.18
CA ILE A 565 0.92 -15.02 13.40
C ILE A 565 0.55 -14.19 14.64
N ILE A 566 0.86 -12.90 14.65
CA ILE A 566 0.50 -11.97 15.74
C ILE A 566 -1.03 -11.93 15.91
N SER A 567 -1.79 -11.73 14.83
CA SER A 567 -3.25 -11.71 14.88
C SER A 567 -3.83 -13.04 15.37
N CYS A 568 -3.24 -14.17 14.98
CA CYS A 568 -3.65 -15.49 15.47
C CYS A 568 -3.38 -15.67 16.97
N TRP A 569 -2.22 -15.22 17.46
CA TRP A 569 -1.91 -15.21 18.90
C TRP A 569 -2.90 -14.32 19.67
N ARG A 570 -3.25 -13.15 19.10
CA ARG A 570 -4.28 -12.24 19.62
C ARG A 570 -5.71 -12.76 19.52
N ARG A 571 -5.92 -13.94 18.92
CA ARG A 571 -7.23 -14.56 18.72
C ARG A 571 -8.17 -13.74 17.82
N GLU A 572 -7.59 -13.04 16.86
CA GLU A 572 -8.30 -12.19 15.89
C GLU A 572 -8.55 -12.93 14.57
N THR A 573 -8.13 -14.20 14.46
CA THR A 573 -8.36 -15.04 13.29
C THR A 573 -9.67 -15.84 13.39
N PRO A 574 -10.22 -16.34 12.26
CA PRO A 574 -11.50 -17.04 12.24
C PRO A 574 -11.50 -18.33 13.05
N GLN A 575 -12.58 -18.59 13.79
CA GLN A 575 -12.85 -19.89 14.40
C GLN A 575 -13.34 -20.89 13.34
N LYS A 576 -12.76 -22.10 13.34
CA LYS A 576 -13.22 -23.20 12.48
C LYS A 576 -14.13 -24.16 13.23
N LEU A 577 -15.08 -24.69 12.48
CA LEU A 577 -16.04 -25.68 12.92
C LEU A 577 -15.83 -26.97 12.13
N ALA A 578 -15.99 -28.12 12.77
CA ALA A 578 -16.13 -29.39 12.09
C ALA A 578 -17.49 -29.47 11.38
N ASN A 579 -17.69 -30.52 10.57
CA ASN A 579 -18.94 -30.71 9.80
C ASN A 579 -20.20 -30.83 10.69
N ASP A 580 -20.04 -31.19 11.96
CA ASP A 580 -21.11 -31.27 12.97
C ASP A 580 -21.34 -29.94 13.72
N GLY A 581 -20.64 -28.88 13.35
CA GLY A 581 -20.73 -27.56 13.98
C GLY A 581 -19.86 -27.39 15.23
N THR A 582 -19.12 -28.42 15.67
CA THR A 582 -18.26 -28.30 16.86
C THR A 582 -17.01 -27.44 16.57
N PRO A 583 -16.64 -26.50 17.45
CA PRO A 583 -15.41 -25.72 17.29
C PRO A 583 -14.18 -26.61 17.36
N ILE A 584 -13.26 -26.45 16.40
CA ILE A 584 -11.99 -27.19 16.38
C ILE A 584 -10.79 -26.33 16.75
N GLY A 585 -10.97 -25.01 16.85
CA GLY A 585 -9.94 -24.02 17.18
C GLY A 585 -9.89 -22.88 16.15
N LEU A 586 -8.93 -21.96 16.31
CA LEU A 586 -8.71 -20.89 15.33
C LEU A 586 -7.92 -21.38 14.11
N GLU A 587 -8.04 -20.67 12.99
CA GLU A 587 -7.23 -20.91 11.79
C GLU A 587 -6.03 -19.95 11.73
N LEU A 588 -4.86 -20.51 11.43
CA LEU A 588 -3.70 -19.77 10.95
C LEU A 588 -3.45 -20.19 9.49
N ASP A 589 -3.65 -19.27 8.56
CA ASP A 589 -3.47 -19.51 7.13
C ASP A 589 -2.33 -18.66 6.57
N LEU A 590 -1.17 -19.30 6.37
CA LEU A 590 0.02 -18.73 5.78
C LEU A 590 0.21 -19.14 4.31
N SER A 591 -0.82 -19.74 3.70
CA SER A 591 -0.74 -20.26 2.34
C SER A 591 -0.42 -19.17 1.31
N ASP A 592 0.21 -19.58 0.22
CA ASP A 592 0.58 -18.74 -0.94
C ASP A 592 1.61 -17.64 -0.64
N LEU A 593 2.21 -17.63 0.55
CA LEU A 593 3.34 -16.76 0.89
C LEU A 593 4.66 -17.45 0.52
N ARG A 594 5.56 -16.78 -0.22
CA ARG A 594 6.84 -17.39 -0.67
C ARG A 594 7.85 -17.40 0.47
N LEU A 595 7.73 -18.39 1.35
CA LEU A 595 8.47 -18.50 2.60
C LEU A 595 9.20 -19.83 2.65
N PRO A 596 10.47 -19.89 2.20
CA PRO A 596 11.23 -21.15 2.18
C PRO A 596 11.52 -21.70 3.57
N SER A 597 11.32 -20.90 4.63
CA SER A 597 11.39 -21.31 6.02
C SER A 597 10.40 -20.53 6.88
N LEU A 598 10.07 -21.08 8.05
CA LEU A 598 9.25 -20.46 9.09
C LEU A 598 10.08 -20.18 10.35
N PRO A 599 9.65 -19.24 11.21
CA PRO A 599 10.39 -18.89 12.42
C PRO A 599 10.28 -19.98 13.47
N ASP A 600 11.36 -20.16 14.25
CA ASP A 600 11.27 -20.91 15.50
C ASP A 600 10.63 -20.01 16.55
N ILE A 601 9.56 -20.50 17.17
CA ILE A 601 8.76 -19.73 18.12
C ILE A 601 8.64 -20.50 19.44
N ASP A 602 8.79 -19.79 20.56
CA ASP A 602 8.74 -20.39 21.90
C ASP A 602 7.40 -20.15 22.62
N VAL A 603 6.41 -19.68 21.89
CA VAL A 603 5.12 -19.27 22.45
C VAL A 603 4.03 -20.31 22.18
N ASP A 604 3.07 -20.41 23.09
CA ASP A 604 1.97 -21.37 23.02
C ASP A 604 0.89 -20.97 21.98
N PHE A 605 0.53 -21.93 21.13
CA PHE A 605 -0.57 -21.82 20.14
C PHE A 605 -1.61 -22.94 20.32
N THR A 606 -1.80 -23.47 21.52
CA THR A 606 -2.81 -24.50 21.86
C THR A 606 -4.24 -24.19 21.42
N HIS A 607 -4.61 -22.90 21.23
CA HIS A 607 -5.93 -22.48 20.74
C HIS A 607 -6.13 -22.62 19.22
N VAL A 608 -5.08 -22.97 18.47
CA VAL A 608 -5.14 -23.14 17.01
C VAL A 608 -5.55 -24.57 16.66
N GLY A 609 -6.58 -24.68 15.84
CA GLY A 609 -7.16 -25.95 15.40
C GLY A 609 -6.92 -26.29 13.94
N SER A 610 -6.60 -25.28 13.12
CA SER A 610 -6.38 -25.42 11.69
C SER A 610 -5.14 -24.63 11.29
N LEU A 611 -4.14 -25.32 10.75
CA LEU A 611 -2.90 -24.72 10.25
C LEU A 611 -2.77 -25.01 8.76
N LYS A 612 -2.68 -23.95 7.96
CA LYS A 612 -2.48 -24.04 6.51
C LYS A 612 -1.19 -23.36 6.11
N LEU A 613 -0.31 -24.14 5.51
CA LEU A 613 1.03 -23.78 5.05
C LEU A 613 1.19 -24.18 3.58
N ARG A 614 0.13 -24.04 2.79
CA ARG A 614 0.08 -24.57 1.42
C ARG A 614 0.83 -23.64 0.46
N ASN A 615 1.54 -24.19 -0.52
CA ASN A 615 2.19 -23.39 -1.58
C ASN A 615 3.14 -22.31 -1.04
N MET A 616 4.01 -22.70 -0.09
CA MET A 616 4.95 -21.78 0.57
C MET A 616 6.41 -21.95 0.12
N ASN A 617 6.69 -22.93 -0.73
CA ASN A 617 8.05 -23.30 -1.16
C ASN A 617 8.93 -23.84 -0.02
N LEU A 618 8.32 -24.48 0.99
CA LEU A 618 9.04 -25.10 2.10
C LEU A 618 9.80 -26.34 1.61
N SER A 619 11.13 -26.33 1.72
CA SER A 619 11.99 -27.47 1.34
C SER A 619 12.32 -28.40 2.50
N THR A 620 12.24 -27.88 3.73
CA THR A 620 12.46 -28.64 4.97
C THR A 620 11.26 -28.46 5.90
N SER A 621 11.03 -29.44 6.79
CA SER A 621 9.98 -29.32 7.80
C SER A 621 10.35 -28.25 8.83
N PRO A 622 9.48 -27.24 9.08
CA PRO A 622 9.74 -26.19 10.05
C PRO A 622 9.39 -26.66 11.48
N GLU A 623 10.20 -27.56 12.04
CA GLU A 623 9.91 -28.21 13.33
C GLU A 623 9.82 -27.23 14.52
N GLY A 624 10.69 -26.23 14.59
CA GLY A 624 10.63 -25.23 15.66
C GLY A 624 9.34 -24.40 15.62
N PHE A 625 8.68 -24.31 14.47
CA PHE A 625 7.34 -23.75 14.33
C PHE A 625 6.25 -24.78 14.67
N LEU A 626 6.25 -25.93 14.00
CA LEU A 626 5.18 -26.94 14.09
C LEU A 626 5.01 -27.53 15.50
N THR A 627 6.08 -27.66 16.28
CA THR A 627 6.02 -28.22 17.64
C THR A 627 5.20 -27.38 18.62
N ARG A 628 4.87 -26.12 18.29
CA ARG A 628 3.97 -25.27 19.08
C ARG A 628 2.48 -25.50 18.78
N PHE A 629 2.15 -26.26 17.73
CA PHE A 629 0.79 -26.49 17.23
C PHE A 629 0.30 -27.92 17.52
N ARG A 630 0.52 -28.42 18.75
CA ARG A 630 0.26 -29.84 19.11
C ARG A 630 -1.21 -30.26 19.09
N HIS A 631 -2.13 -29.29 19.21
CA HIS A 631 -3.58 -29.54 19.30
C HIS A 631 -4.33 -29.34 17.98
N ILE A 632 -3.62 -29.17 16.86
CA ILE A 632 -4.26 -28.98 15.57
C ILE A 632 -5.06 -30.22 15.15
N ARG A 633 -6.20 -29.97 14.51
CA ARG A 633 -7.04 -30.99 13.92
C ARG A 633 -6.89 -31.04 12.41
N TRP A 634 -6.58 -29.91 11.77
CA TRP A 634 -6.34 -29.81 10.33
C TRP A 634 -4.94 -29.25 10.08
N LEU A 635 -4.14 -30.00 9.31
CA LEU A 635 -2.84 -29.58 8.81
C LEU A 635 -2.82 -29.70 7.29
N ASP A 636 -2.55 -28.60 6.62
CA ASP A 636 -2.33 -28.54 5.17
C ASP A 636 -0.93 -27.99 4.91
N MET A 637 -0.06 -28.82 4.34
CA MET A 637 1.26 -28.43 3.85
C MET A 637 1.44 -28.87 2.39
N GLY A 638 0.34 -28.91 1.62
CA GLY A 638 0.37 -29.27 0.22
C GLY A 638 1.13 -28.26 -0.66
N ARG A 639 1.54 -28.68 -1.85
CA ARG A 639 2.27 -27.87 -2.84
C ARG A 639 3.55 -27.22 -2.28
N ASN A 640 4.31 -27.95 -1.48
CA ASN A 640 5.62 -27.53 -1.01
C ASN A 640 6.72 -28.38 -1.66
N GLN A 641 7.92 -28.35 -1.11
CA GLN A 641 9.10 -29.08 -1.58
C GLN A 641 9.60 -30.05 -0.49
N LEU A 642 8.70 -30.50 0.40
CA LEU A 642 9.05 -31.33 1.54
C LEU A 642 9.49 -32.72 1.08
N ARG A 643 10.59 -33.20 1.65
CA ARG A 643 11.21 -34.49 1.28
C ARG A 643 10.96 -35.61 2.28
N GLU A 644 10.64 -35.24 3.51
CA GLU A 644 10.37 -36.14 4.62
C GLU A 644 9.05 -35.77 5.28
N LEU A 645 8.47 -36.72 5.99
CA LEU A 645 7.30 -36.47 6.82
C LEU A 645 7.72 -35.62 8.04
N PRO A 646 7.07 -34.47 8.31
CA PRO A 646 7.35 -33.66 9.49
C PRO A 646 7.30 -34.47 10.81
N PRO A 647 8.41 -34.57 11.57
CA PRO A 647 8.41 -35.24 12.87
C PRO A 647 7.32 -34.77 13.85
N ALA A 648 6.98 -33.48 13.86
CA ALA A 648 5.93 -32.91 14.71
C ALA A 648 4.56 -33.59 14.53
N ILE A 649 4.28 -34.23 13.39
CA ILE A 649 3.04 -35.00 13.17
C ILE A 649 2.90 -36.12 14.22
N GLY A 650 4.01 -36.68 14.71
CA GLY A 650 3.99 -37.67 15.79
C GLY A 650 3.43 -37.15 17.11
N GLU A 651 3.52 -35.85 17.37
CA GLU A 651 2.96 -35.21 18.58
C GLU A 651 1.49 -34.75 18.40
N MET A 652 0.99 -34.69 17.17
CA MET A 652 -0.35 -34.18 16.83
C MET A 652 -1.44 -35.25 17.02
N GLN A 653 -1.74 -35.58 18.28
CA GLN A 653 -2.64 -36.68 18.63
C GLN A 653 -4.09 -36.50 18.20
N GLY A 654 -4.53 -35.26 17.97
CA GLY A 654 -5.91 -34.92 17.57
C GLY A 654 -6.09 -34.68 16.07
N LEU A 655 -5.11 -35.02 15.24
CA LEU A 655 -5.13 -34.72 13.80
C LEU A 655 -6.21 -35.53 13.08
N THR A 656 -7.10 -34.82 12.38
CA THR A 656 -8.23 -35.42 11.63
C THR A 656 -8.11 -35.25 10.13
N ARG A 657 -7.39 -34.23 9.66
CA ARG A 657 -7.10 -34.00 8.23
C ARG A 657 -5.64 -33.66 8.07
N LEU A 658 -4.97 -34.40 7.19
CA LEU A 658 -3.58 -34.18 6.82
C LEU A 658 -3.47 -34.14 5.29
N PHE A 659 -3.02 -33.00 4.78
CA PHE A 659 -2.79 -32.79 3.35
C PHE A 659 -1.32 -32.46 3.13
N LEU A 660 -0.64 -33.32 2.37
CA LEU A 660 0.77 -33.25 2.02
C LEU A 660 0.94 -33.44 0.50
N GLU A 661 -0.08 -33.10 -0.29
CA GLU A 661 -0.08 -33.34 -1.72
C GLU A 661 0.97 -32.49 -2.45
N SER A 662 1.43 -32.96 -3.61
CA SER A 662 2.38 -32.23 -4.46
C SER A 662 3.64 -31.79 -3.70
N ASN A 663 4.32 -32.76 -3.09
CA ASN A 663 5.61 -32.60 -2.41
C ASN A 663 6.61 -33.65 -2.97
N HIS A 664 7.73 -33.86 -2.30
CA HIS A 664 8.75 -34.86 -2.63
C HIS A 664 8.96 -35.89 -1.49
N ILE A 665 7.90 -36.19 -0.75
CA ILE A 665 7.98 -37.00 0.47
C ILE A 665 8.31 -38.45 0.12
N SER A 666 9.31 -39.00 0.83
CA SER A 666 9.60 -40.43 0.86
C SER A 666 9.41 -40.97 2.27
N LEU A 667 8.69 -42.10 2.41
CA LEU A 667 8.44 -42.75 3.69
C LEU A 667 9.40 -43.91 3.93
N ASN A 668 9.90 -44.00 5.15
CA ASN A 668 10.61 -45.16 5.68
C ASN A 668 9.69 -45.91 6.67
N VAL A 669 10.16 -47.02 7.22
CA VAL A 669 9.36 -47.88 8.13
C VAL A 669 8.89 -47.09 9.36
N ASP A 670 9.74 -46.23 9.92
CA ASP A 670 9.42 -45.46 11.12
C ASP A 670 8.41 -44.34 10.83
N THR A 671 8.60 -43.57 9.74
CA THR A 671 7.67 -42.49 9.37
C THR A 671 6.32 -43.01 8.87
N ALA A 672 6.30 -44.17 8.20
CA ALA A 672 5.07 -44.88 7.88
C ALA A 672 4.32 -45.32 9.15
N ARG A 673 5.03 -45.79 10.19
CA ARG A 673 4.42 -46.12 11.49
C ARG A 673 3.84 -44.89 12.18
N VAL A 674 4.54 -43.76 12.16
CA VAL A 674 4.07 -42.49 12.74
C VAL A 674 2.69 -42.11 12.15
N LEU A 675 2.52 -42.21 10.83
CA LEU A 675 1.23 -41.97 10.16
C LEU A 675 0.17 -43.02 10.55
N GLY A 676 0.52 -44.31 10.55
CA GLY A 676 -0.39 -45.40 10.92
C GLY A 676 -0.91 -45.29 12.36
N ASP A 677 -0.14 -44.70 13.26
CA ASP A 677 -0.52 -44.47 14.66
C ASP A 677 -1.43 -43.24 14.85
N ARG A 678 -1.70 -42.43 13.80
CA ARG A 678 -2.64 -41.30 13.86
C ARG A 678 -4.09 -41.77 13.71
N THR A 679 -4.57 -42.47 14.73
CA THR A 679 -5.89 -43.14 14.75
C THR A 679 -7.09 -42.21 14.60
N THR A 680 -6.93 -40.90 14.82
CA THR A 680 -7.98 -39.88 14.66
C THR A 680 -8.14 -39.36 13.23
N LEU A 681 -7.26 -39.77 12.29
CA LEU A 681 -7.32 -39.31 10.91
C LEU A 681 -8.63 -39.73 10.22
N ARG A 682 -9.21 -38.77 9.50
CA ARG A 682 -10.42 -38.93 8.68
C ARG A 682 -10.14 -38.66 7.20
N ALA A 683 -9.20 -37.79 6.89
CA ALA A 683 -8.76 -37.52 5.53
C ALA A 683 -7.23 -37.48 5.46
N LEU A 684 -6.66 -38.22 4.50
CA LEU A 684 -5.23 -38.24 4.21
C LEU A 684 -5.00 -38.02 2.72
N GLY A 685 -4.33 -36.92 2.37
CA GLY A 685 -3.90 -36.62 1.01
C GLY A 685 -2.38 -36.65 0.89
N LEU A 686 -1.86 -37.59 0.12
CA LEU A 686 -0.43 -37.77 -0.17
C LEU A 686 -0.16 -37.78 -1.68
N GLN A 687 -1.15 -37.42 -2.49
CA GLN A 687 -1.05 -37.47 -3.94
C GLN A 687 0.07 -36.59 -4.49
N ASP A 688 0.57 -36.93 -5.67
CA ASP A 688 1.69 -36.25 -6.33
C ASP A 688 2.98 -36.23 -5.49
N ASN A 689 3.29 -37.34 -4.80
CA ASN A 689 4.57 -37.61 -4.16
C ASN A 689 5.22 -38.86 -4.80
N PRO A 690 5.83 -38.75 -5.99
CA PRO A 690 6.19 -39.91 -6.82
C PRO A 690 7.25 -40.85 -6.21
N GLN A 691 7.92 -40.43 -5.13
CA GLN A 691 8.95 -41.18 -4.41
C GLN A 691 8.48 -41.68 -3.02
N LEU A 692 7.15 -41.74 -2.79
CA LEU A 692 6.58 -42.09 -1.49
C LEU A 692 7.12 -43.43 -0.95
N GLY A 693 7.26 -44.42 -1.83
CA GLY A 693 7.82 -45.74 -1.49
C GLY A 693 6.85 -46.59 -0.68
N ILE A 694 7.00 -46.57 0.65
CA ILE A 694 6.21 -47.39 1.59
C ILE A 694 4.87 -46.72 1.90
N VAL A 695 3.78 -47.48 1.93
CA VAL A 695 2.46 -47.01 2.36
C VAL A 695 2.25 -47.35 3.84
N PRO A 696 1.72 -46.42 4.68
CA PRO A 696 1.42 -46.71 6.08
C PRO A 696 0.36 -47.79 6.24
N ASP A 697 0.45 -48.58 7.31
CA ASP A 697 -0.63 -49.51 7.68
C ASP A 697 -1.84 -48.73 8.21
N LEU A 698 -2.94 -48.75 7.46
CA LEU A 698 -4.15 -48.01 7.78
C LEU A 698 -5.08 -48.79 8.71
N SER A 699 -4.75 -50.01 9.11
CA SER A 699 -5.61 -50.88 9.93
C SER A 699 -6.05 -50.26 11.27
N ARG A 700 -5.23 -49.37 11.83
CA ARG A 700 -5.48 -48.69 13.12
C ARG A 700 -6.32 -47.40 13.00
N ILE A 701 -6.51 -46.87 11.79
CA ILE A 701 -7.19 -45.58 11.55
C ILE A 701 -8.68 -45.81 11.25
N VAL A 702 -9.47 -46.09 12.28
CA VAL A 702 -10.83 -46.66 12.16
C VAL A 702 -11.93 -45.70 11.64
N ASP A 703 -11.69 -44.38 11.61
CA ASP A 703 -12.64 -43.34 11.14
C ASP A 703 -12.14 -42.69 9.84
N LEU A 704 -11.34 -43.41 9.04
CA LEU A 704 -10.84 -42.93 7.75
C LEU A 704 -12.00 -42.85 6.74
N ARG A 705 -12.15 -41.68 6.11
CA ARG A 705 -13.22 -41.38 5.14
C ARG A 705 -12.72 -41.11 3.74
N SER A 706 -11.57 -40.46 3.62
CA SER A 706 -10.98 -40.14 2.32
C SER A 706 -9.48 -40.42 2.35
N ILE A 707 -9.00 -41.12 1.34
CA ILE A 707 -7.58 -41.30 1.09
C ILE A 707 -7.26 -41.05 -0.37
N ASP A 708 -6.25 -40.20 -0.60
CA ASP A 708 -5.71 -39.96 -1.92
C ASP A 708 -4.20 -40.27 -1.94
N LEU A 709 -3.85 -41.29 -2.72
CA LEU A 709 -2.49 -41.75 -2.98
C LEU A 709 -2.22 -41.74 -4.49
N SER A 710 -2.92 -40.92 -5.28
CA SER A 710 -2.65 -40.85 -6.71
C SER A 710 -1.26 -40.34 -7.02
N HIS A 711 -0.61 -40.91 -8.04
CA HIS A 711 0.71 -40.46 -8.49
C HIS A 711 1.77 -40.48 -7.37
N THR A 712 1.82 -41.56 -6.59
CA THR A 712 2.77 -41.75 -5.47
C THR A 712 3.84 -42.79 -5.75
N GLY A 713 3.75 -43.51 -6.87
CA GLY A 713 4.73 -44.52 -7.27
C GLY A 713 4.64 -45.84 -6.48
N ILE A 714 3.59 -46.02 -5.67
CA ILE A 714 3.41 -47.22 -4.83
C ILE A 714 3.24 -48.48 -5.68
N GLU A 715 3.87 -49.57 -5.23
CA GLU A 715 3.87 -50.86 -5.94
C GLU A 715 2.87 -51.87 -5.35
N THR A 716 2.44 -51.65 -4.11
CA THR A 716 1.56 -52.56 -3.36
C THR A 716 0.24 -51.89 -3.01
N PHE A 717 -0.83 -52.68 -2.98
CA PHE A 717 -2.14 -52.20 -2.56
C PHE A 717 -2.13 -51.88 -1.04
N PRO A 718 -2.64 -50.72 -0.58
CA PRO A 718 -2.58 -50.33 0.82
C PRO A 718 -3.27 -51.31 1.77
N THR A 719 -2.58 -51.70 2.85
CA THR A 719 -3.12 -52.60 3.87
C THR A 719 -4.12 -51.87 4.78
N GLY A 720 -5.18 -52.57 5.19
CA GLY A 720 -6.17 -52.05 6.15
C GLY A 720 -7.38 -51.31 5.56
N LEU A 721 -7.39 -50.98 4.26
CA LEU A 721 -8.51 -50.27 3.61
C LEU A 721 -9.85 -51.03 3.70
N MET A 722 -9.81 -52.36 3.61
CA MET A 722 -11.01 -53.20 3.64
C MET A 722 -11.72 -53.22 4.99
N ASN A 723 -11.00 -52.89 6.07
CA ASN A 723 -11.52 -52.90 7.43
C ASN A 723 -12.17 -51.56 7.82
N GLN A 724 -12.20 -50.58 6.91
CA GLN A 724 -12.69 -49.23 7.19
C GLN A 724 -14.19 -49.10 6.90
N PRO A 725 -15.02 -48.80 7.91
CA PRO A 725 -16.48 -48.77 7.75
C PRO A 725 -17.00 -47.50 7.06
N LEU A 726 -16.23 -46.41 7.07
CA LEU A 726 -16.70 -45.07 6.69
C LEU A 726 -15.98 -44.45 5.47
N LEU A 727 -15.30 -45.26 4.65
CA LEU A 727 -14.62 -44.77 3.45
C LEU A 727 -15.61 -44.31 2.38
N ASP A 728 -15.50 -43.03 2.01
CA ASP A 728 -16.26 -42.37 0.96
C ASP A 728 -15.45 -42.25 -0.34
N THR A 729 -14.11 -42.20 -0.27
CA THR A 729 -13.23 -42.01 -1.44
C THR A 729 -11.87 -42.66 -1.25
N VAL A 730 -11.44 -43.44 -2.24
CA VAL A 730 -10.11 -44.07 -2.30
C VAL A 730 -9.54 -43.83 -3.70
N ASN A 731 -8.48 -43.03 -3.81
CA ASN A 731 -7.83 -42.74 -5.09
C ASN A 731 -6.41 -43.32 -5.12
N LEU A 732 -6.18 -44.32 -5.98
CA LEU A 732 -4.91 -45.04 -6.16
C LEU A 732 -4.42 -44.96 -7.62
N ASN A 733 -4.89 -44.00 -8.41
CA ASN A 733 -4.52 -43.94 -9.82
C ASN A 733 -3.07 -43.48 -10.08
N HIS A 734 -2.58 -43.71 -11.29
CA HIS A 734 -1.23 -43.34 -11.71
C HIS A 734 -0.10 -43.87 -10.79
N ASN A 735 -0.23 -45.13 -10.35
CA ASN A 735 0.75 -45.81 -9.51
C ASN A 735 1.39 -47.00 -10.24
N ARG A 736 2.19 -47.79 -9.51
CA ARG A 736 2.93 -48.96 -10.03
C ARG A 736 2.37 -50.28 -9.48
N ILE A 737 1.09 -50.29 -9.09
CA ILE A 737 0.45 -51.48 -8.51
C ILE A 737 0.27 -52.55 -9.59
N THR A 738 0.81 -53.74 -9.36
CA THR A 738 0.70 -54.88 -10.28
C THR A 738 -0.33 -55.91 -9.83
N GLU A 739 -0.53 -56.03 -8.51
CA GLU A 739 -1.42 -57.03 -7.91
C GLU A 739 -2.42 -56.42 -6.92
N ILE A 740 -3.67 -56.89 -7.00
CA ILE A 740 -4.73 -56.58 -6.03
C ILE A 740 -4.94 -57.80 -5.11
N PRO A 741 -4.90 -57.66 -3.77
CA PRO A 741 -5.02 -58.78 -2.85
C PRO A 741 -6.37 -59.50 -2.88
N ASP A 742 -6.39 -60.79 -2.56
CA ASP A 742 -7.61 -61.61 -2.52
C ASP A 742 -8.62 -61.10 -1.48
N ALA A 743 -8.17 -60.48 -0.38
CA ALA A 743 -9.08 -59.85 0.57
C ALA A 743 -9.94 -58.74 -0.07
N VAL A 744 -9.48 -58.13 -1.16
CA VAL A 744 -10.16 -57.04 -1.87
C VAL A 744 -11.10 -57.58 -2.95
N ILE A 745 -10.62 -58.53 -3.78
CA ILE A 745 -11.32 -59.00 -4.99
C ILE A 745 -11.71 -60.48 -4.98
N ALA A 746 -11.43 -61.21 -3.89
CA ALA A 746 -11.90 -62.57 -3.65
C ALA A 746 -12.31 -62.81 -2.18
N PRO A 747 -13.07 -61.90 -1.53
CA PRO A 747 -13.41 -62.02 -0.11
C PRO A 747 -14.36 -63.20 0.16
N PRO A 748 -14.40 -63.80 1.35
CA PRO A 748 -15.42 -64.79 1.71
C PRO A 748 -16.85 -64.18 1.68
N ASN A 749 -17.89 -65.01 1.56
CA ASN A 749 -19.28 -64.54 1.34
C ASN A 749 -19.79 -63.59 2.44
N ASN A 750 -19.36 -63.79 3.69
CA ASN A 750 -19.72 -62.94 4.82
C ASN A 750 -19.08 -61.54 4.79
N GLN A 751 -18.04 -61.32 3.97
CA GLN A 751 -17.34 -60.03 3.81
C GLN A 751 -17.60 -59.39 2.44
N LEU A 752 -18.46 -59.99 1.61
CA LEU A 752 -18.74 -59.49 0.27
C LEU A 752 -19.37 -58.09 0.29
N ALA A 753 -20.24 -57.80 1.26
CA ALA A 753 -20.89 -56.49 1.40
C ALA A 753 -19.88 -55.37 1.75
N ASP A 754 -18.91 -55.66 2.63
CA ASP A 754 -17.84 -54.70 2.97
C ASP A 754 -16.93 -54.43 1.77
N SER A 755 -16.62 -55.47 1.00
CA SER A 755 -15.85 -55.34 -0.23
C SER A 755 -16.56 -54.52 -1.29
N VAL A 756 -17.88 -54.67 -1.45
CA VAL A 756 -18.67 -53.82 -2.36
C VAL A 756 -18.54 -52.36 -1.95
N ARG A 757 -18.73 -52.02 -0.66
CA ARG A 757 -18.66 -50.63 -0.18
C ARG A 757 -17.34 -49.94 -0.55
N VAL A 758 -16.21 -50.56 -0.21
CA VAL A 758 -14.87 -49.97 -0.44
C VAL A 758 -14.52 -49.97 -1.94
N ASN A 759 -14.78 -51.08 -2.65
CA ASN A 759 -14.46 -51.19 -4.07
C ASN A 759 -15.33 -50.26 -4.95
N ASN A 760 -16.50 -49.83 -4.46
CA ASN A 760 -17.37 -48.90 -5.17
C ASN A 760 -16.78 -47.48 -5.27
N VAL A 761 -15.87 -47.14 -4.36
CA VAL A 761 -15.26 -45.80 -4.24
C VAL A 761 -13.75 -45.81 -4.49
N THR A 762 -13.21 -46.93 -4.99
CA THR A 762 -11.79 -47.12 -5.27
C THR A 762 -11.47 -46.89 -6.75
N ASP A 763 -10.63 -45.92 -7.06
CA ASP A 763 -10.04 -45.72 -8.39
C ASP A 763 -8.63 -46.31 -8.46
N ILE A 764 -8.38 -47.18 -9.44
CA ILE A 764 -7.07 -47.80 -9.69
C ILE A 764 -6.57 -47.59 -11.13
N SER A 765 -7.13 -46.61 -11.85
CA SER A 765 -6.75 -46.31 -13.23
C SER A 765 -5.25 -46.01 -13.38
N TYR A 766 -4.70 -46.26 -14.56
CA TYR A 766 -3.29 -46.04 -14.88
C TYR A 766 -2.28 -46.80 -14.00
N ASN A 767 -2.64 -48.01 -13.55
CA ASN A 767 -1.73 -48.95 -12.90
C ASN A 767 -1.35 -50.10 -13.86
N PRO A 768 -0.11 -50.62 -13.82
CA PRO A 768 0.34 -51.75 -14.63
C PRO A 768 -0.12 -53.10 -14.04
N LEU A 769 -1.45 -53.32 -13.96
CA LEU A 769 -2.02 -54.56 -13.40
C LEU A 769 -1.60 -55.79 -14.21
N SER A 770 -1.29 -56.89 -13.50
CA SER A 770 -0.91 -58.17 -14.12
C SER A 770 -2.10 -58.92 -14.70
N ASP A 771 -1.86 -59.73 -15.75
CA ASP A 771 -2.89 -60.56 -16.38
C ASP A 771 -3.59 -61.50 -15.38
N ALA A 772 -2.86 -61.97 -14.35
CA ALA A 772 -3.41 -62.78 -13.27
C ALA A 772 -4.42 -62.00 -12.41
N THR A 773 -4.16 -60.72 -12.17
CA THR A 773 -5.07 -59.82 -11.44
C THR A 773 -6.31 -59.50 -12.29
N ASP A 774 -6.17 -59.37 -13.60
CA ASP A 774 -7.30 -59.17 -14.52
C ASP A 774 -8.26 -60.35 -14.53
N ALA A 775 -7.73 -61.58 -14.60
CA ALA A 775 -8.53 -62.78 -14.53
C ALA A 775 -9.30 -62.87 -13.20
N ARG A 776 -8.70 -62.43 -12.08
CA ARG A 776 -9.35 -62.37 -10.77
C ARG A 776 -10.43 -61.29 -10.71
N LEU A 777 -10.17 -60.09 -11.20
CA LEU A 777 -11.15 -58.98 -11.28
C LEU A 777 -12.37 -59.38 -12.12
N PHE A 778 -12.18 -60.10 -13.22
CA PHE A 778 -13.27 -60.63 -14.03
C PHE A 778 -14.14 -61.62 -13.24
N ARG A 779 -13.52 -62.57 -12.51
CA ARG A 779 -14.26 -63.50 -11.63
C ARG A 779 -15.03 -62.78 -10.53
N TYR A 780 -14.41 -61.77 -9.92
CA TYR A 780 -15.04 -60.93 -8.90
C TYR A 780 -16.29 -60.21 -9.44
N ASN A 781 -16.18 -59.56 -10.61
CA ASN A 781 -17.28 -58.88 -11.27
C ASN A 781 -18.47 -59.82 -11.54
N ASN A 782 -18.20 -61.02 -12.05
CA ASN A 782 -19.23 -62.03 -12.29
C ASN A 782 -19.92 -62.48 -10.99
N ARG A 783 -19.15 -62.65 -9.90
CA ARG A 783 -19.69 -62.98 -8.58
C ARG A 783 -20.59 -61.87 -8.02
N LEU A 784 -20.20 -60.60 -8.18
CA LEU A 784 -21.03 -59.46 -7.76
C LEU A 784 -22.35 -59.38 -8.54
N ARG A 785 -22.30 -59.63 -9.85
CA ARG A 785 -23.50 -59.69 -10.70
C ARG A 785 -24.43 -60.82 -10.29
N ALA A 786 -23.89 -62.00 -9.98
CA ALA A 786 -24.68 -63.14 -9.48
C ALA A 786 -25.31 -62.88 -8.11
N ALA A 787 -24.62 -62.12 -7.25
CA ALA A 787 -25.13 -61.72 -5.93
C ALA A 787 -26.12 -60.54 -5.97
N GLY A 788 -26.35 -59.92 -7.14
CA GLY A 788 -27.25 -58.78 -7.29
C GLY A 788 -26.71 -57.45 -6.74
N THR A 789 -25.39 -57.36 -6.50
CA THR A 789 -24.73 -56.18 -5.92
C THR A 789 -23.59 -55.67 -6.81
N PRO A 790 -23.86 -55.26 -8.07
CA PRO A 790 -22.81 -54.71 -8.93
C PRO A 790 -22.27 -53.40 -8.35
N LEU A 791 -21.01 -53.07 -8.66
CA LEU A 791 -20.46 -51.76 -8.33
C LEU A 791 -21.15 -50.68 -9.19
N THR A 792 -21.67 -49.64 -8.54
CA THR A 792 -22.46 -48.54 -9.14
C THR A 792 -21.74 -47.19 -9.12
N GLY A 793 -20.65 -47.07 -8.38
CA GLY A 793 -19.87 -45.85 -8.26
C GLY A 793 -19.23 -45.46 -9.59
N ALA A 794 -19.20 -44.16 -9.88
CA ALA A 794 -18.67 -43.64 -11.14
C ALA A 794 -17.19 -44.01 -11.36
N ARG A 795 -16.41 -44.08 -10.29
CA ARG A 795 -15.01 -44.51 -10.30
C ARG A 795 -14.81 -45.65 -9.31
N ASN A 796 -15.19 -46.85 -9.75
CA ASN A 796 -15.04 -48.09 -8.98
C ASN A 796 -13.87 -48.94 -9.50
N ILE A 797 -13.41 -49.90 -8.69
CA ILE A 797 -12.17 -50.63 -8.95
C ILE A 797 -12.23 -51.45 -10.26
N ILE A 798 -13.41 -51.96 -10.64
CA ILE A 798 -13.59 -52.77 -11.84
C ILE A 798 -13.58 -51.87 -13.09
N GLY A 799 -14.32 -50.75 -13.05
CA GLY A 799 -14.41 -49.82 -14.19
C GLY A 799 -13.09 -49.11 -14.47
N THR A 800 -12.30 -48.84 -13.44
CA THR A 800 -11.05 -48.07 -13.56
C THR A 800 -9.84 -48.92 -13.92
N ALA A 801 -9.81 -50.22 -13.54
CA ALA A 801 -8.74 -51.16 -13.87
C ALA A 801 -8.50 -51.39 -15.39
N ILE A 802 -9.43 -50.96 -16.24
CA ILE A 802 -9.35 -51.10 -17.70
C ILE A 802 -8.48 -49.98 -18.32
N VAL A 803 -8.31 -48.86 -17.63
CA VAL A 803 -7.55 -47.69 -18.11
C VAL A 803 -6.07 -47.87 -17.79
N ARG A 804 -5.19 -48.01 -18.80
CA ARG A 804 -3.77 -48.40 -18.62
C ARG A 804 -2.76 -47.41 -19.22
N PRO A 805 -1.53 -47.33 -18.65
CA PRO A 805 -0.40 -46.66 -19.28
C PRO A 805 0.16 -47.50 -20.45
N ALA A 806 0.82 -46.84 -21.41
CA ALA A 806 1.48 -47.53 -22.52
C ALA A 806 2.61 -48.45 -22.01
N PRO A 807 2.86 -49.62 -22.65
CA PRO A 807 3.90 -50.55 -22.20
C PRO A 807 5.29 -49.89 -22.22
N PHE A 808 5.99 -49.94 -21.08
CA PHE A 808 7.37 -49.47 -20.94
C PHE A 808 8.32 -50.29 -21.82
N ARG A 809 9.16 -49.61 -22.60
CA ARG A 809 10.30 -50.23 -23.30
C ARG A 809 11.38 -50.55 -22.27
N VAL A 810 11.53 -51.82 -21.92
CA VAL A 810 12.74 -52.33 -21.26
C VAL A 810 13.87 -52.31 -22.30
N VAL A 811 14.86 -51.45 -22.12
CA VAL A 811 16.09 -51.49 -22.92
C VAL A 811 16.93 -52.65 -22.37
N MET A 812 16.95 -53.78 -23.08
CA MET A 812 17.87 -54.87 -22.78
C MET A 812 19.27 -54.48 -23.25
N ASN A 813 20.08 -53.98 -22.31
CA ASN A 813 21.56 -53.88 -22.26
C ASN A 813 21.95 -52.62 -21.45
N ASP A 814 21.64 -52.59 -20.15
CA ASP A 814 22.08 -51.49 -19.27
C ASP A 814 23.51 -51.78 -18.75
N PRO A 815 24.48 -50.85 -18.88
CA PRO A 815 25.86 -51.04 -18.40
C PRO A 815 26.02 -51.22 -16.88
N ILE A 816 24.95 -51.13 -16.08
CA ILE A 816 24.97 -51.32 -14.63
C ILE A 816 25.55 -52.67 -14.17
N ASP A 817 25.37 -53.73 -14.97
CA ASP A 817 25.91 -55.08 -14.66
C ASP A 817 27.45 -55.06 -14.54
N ARG A 818 28.12 -54.15 -15.27
CA ARG A 818 29.58 -53.97 -15.21
C ARG A 818 30.03 -53.22 -13.96
N TRP A 819 29.20 -52.32 -13.44
CA TRP A 819 29.46 -51.51 -12.23
C TRP A 819 29.09 -52.22 -10.93
N THR A 820 28.30 -53.30 -11.00
CA THR A 820 27.84 -54.10 -9.85
C THR A 820 28.52 -55.47 -9.76
N SER A 821 29.45 -55.78 -10.67
CA SER A 821 30.26 -56.98 -10.61
C SER A 821 30.95 -57.14 -9.24
N GLY A 822 30.65 -58.25 -8.54
CA GLY A 822 31.17 -58.57 -7.22
C GLY A 822 30.26 -58.22 -6.03
N PHE A 823 29.07 -57.65 -6.26
CA PHE A 823 28.07 -57.37 -5.21
C PHE A 823 27.11 -58.54 -4.97
N SER A 824 26.46 -58.58 -3.80
CA SER A 824 25.37 -59.53 -3.48
C SER A 824 24.04 -59.13 -4.12
N ASP A 825 23.08 -60.05 -4.24
CA ASP A 825 21.79 -59.81 -4.89
C ASP A 825 21.02 -58.62 -4.27
N ASP A 826 21.02 -58.50 -2.94
CA ASP A 826 20.39 -57.37 -2.23
C ASP A 826 21.08 -56.03 -2.54
N GLN A 827 22.41 -56.04 -2.66
CA GLN A 827 23.18 -54.85 -3.03
C GLN A 827 22.95 -54.47 -4.49
N VAL A 828 22.87 -55.45 -5.40
CA VAL A 828 22.54 -55.22 -6.81
C VAL A 828 21.15 -54.62 -6.93
N ALA A 829 20.15 -55.12 -6.19
CA ALA A 829 18.79 -54.57 -6.20
C ALA A 829 18.75 -53.10 -5.73
N ASN A 830 19.47 -52.77 -4.65
CA ASN A 830 19.52 -51.40 -4.13
C ASN A 830 20.25 -50.45 -5.10
N ARG A 831 21.43 -50.86 -5.61
CA ARG A 831 22.20 -50.07 -6.59
C ARG A 831 21.48 -49.89 -7.92
N SER A 832 20.72 -50.89 -8.36
CA SER A 832 19.85 -50.81 -9.54
C SER A 832 18.75 -49.77 -9.38
N ARG A 833 18.14 -49.69 -8.19
CA ARG A 833 17.15 -48.65 -7.89
C ARG A 833 17.75 -47.25 -7.91
N GLN A 834 18.92 -47.06 -7.30
CA GLN A 834 19.63 -45.78 -7.30
C GLN A 834 20.02 -45.34 -8.71
N TRP A 835 20.59 -46.26 -9.50
CA TRP A 835 20.97 -46.04 -10.89
C TRP A 835 19.77 -45.60 -11.75
N GLN A 836 18.66 -46.34 -11.67
CA GLN A 836 17.45 -46.02 -12.42
C GLN A 836 16.86 -44.67 -12.00
N THR A 837 16.87 -44.37 -10.69
CA THR A 837 16.37 -43.09 -10.15
C THR A 837 17.12 -41.88 -10.72
N LEU A 838 18.43 -42.02 -10.95
CA LEU A 838 19.22 -40.98 -11.62
C LEU A 838 19.03 -40.97 -13.14
N ARG A 839 18.90 -42.16 -13.76
CA ARG A 839 18.73 -42.29 -15.22
C ARG A 839 17.40 -41.73 -15.72
N ASP A 840 16.34 -41.88 -14.93
CA ASP A 840 15.00 -41.37 -15.24
C ASP A 840 14.90 -39.82 -15.15
N GLN A 841 15.90 -39.15 -14.58
CA GLN A 841 15.94 -37.70 -14.51
C GLN A 841 16.36 -37.06 -15.85
N SER A 842 15.78 -35.91 -16.15
CA SER A 842 16.16 -35.13 -17.33
C SER A 842 17.62 -34.66 -17.22
N ARG A 843 18.32 -34.59 -18.36
CA ARG A 843 19.73 -34.17 -18.47
C ARG A 843 20.77 -35.15 -17.90
N SER A 844 20.36 -36.34 -17.45
CA SER A 844 21.27 -37.35 -16.89
C SER A 844 22.20 -38.02 -17.93
N ASP A 845 21.85 -37.95 -19.23
CA ASP A 845 22.56 -38.65 -20.32
C ASP A 845 24.07 -38.36 -20.36
N GLY A 846 24.49 -37.11 -20.13
CA GLY A 846 25.90 -36.71 -20.16
C GLY A 846 26.76 -37.43 -19.11
N LEU A 847 26.22 -37.61 -17.90
CA LEU A 847 26.89 -38.35 -16.82
C LEU A 847 27.07 -39.82 -17.20
N PHE A 848 25.99 -40.48 -17.63
CA PHE A 848 26.05 -41.91 -17.95
C PHE A 848 26.91 -42.20 -19.19
N ASN A 849 26.92 -41.31 -20.20
CA ASN A 849 27.85 -41.38 -21.32
C ASN A 849 29.33 -41.23 -20.87
N THR A 850 29.59 -40.36 -19.90
CA THR A 850 30.94 -40.19 -19.32
C THR A 850 31.35 -41.45 -18.56
N LEU A 851 30.46 -42.00 -17.72
CA LEU A 851 30.72 -43.22 -16.96
C LEU A 851 30.98 -44.42 -17.89
N GLU A 852 30.19 -44.59 -18.95
CA GLU A 852 30.36 -45.69 -19.89
C GLU A 852 31.74 -45.68 -20.56
N ARG A 853 32.23 -44.49 -20.97
CA ARG A 853 33.53 -44.33 -21.64
C ARG A 853 34.73 -44.52 -20.71
N LEU A 854 34.55 -44.39 -19.39
CA LEU A 854 35.60 -44.70 -18.40
C LEU A 854 35.88 -46.22 -18.32
N LEU A 855 35.00 -47.07 -18.85
CA LEU A 855 35.16 -48.53 -18.84
C LEU A 855 36.03 -49.07 -19.99
N ASP A 856 36.39 -48.26 -20.99
CA ASP A 856 37.20 -48.69 -22.14
C ASP A 856 38.70 -48.87 -21.81
N THR A 857 39.14 -48.49 -20.61
CA THR A 857 40.52 -48.71 -20.12
C THR A 857 40.65 -50.02 -19.33
N PRO A 858 41.49 -50.99 -19.76
CA PRO A 858 41.55 -52.34 -19.16
C PRO A 858 42.15 -52.47 -17.74
N THR A 859 42.74 -51.42 -17.16
CA THR A 859 43.43 -51.47 -15.84
C THR A 859 42.69 -50.67 -14.76
N GLY A 860 42.51 -51.27 -13.57
CA GLY A 860 42.07 -50.54 -12.36
C GLY A 860 40.57 -50.56 -11.99
N HIS A 861 39.76 -51.49 -12.53
CA HIS A 861 38.28 -51.52 -12.39
C HIS A 861 37.74 -51.33 -10.96
N LEU A 862 38.37 -51.92 -9.93
CA LEU A 862 37.89 -51.84 -8.54
C LEU A 862 38.05 -50.44 -7.90
N ALA A 863 39.19 -49.77 -8.12
CA ALA A 863 39.44 -48.44 -7.58
C ALA A 863 38.54 -47.39 -8.25
N LEU A 864 38.30 -47.55 -9.56
CA LEU A 864 37.37 -46.72 -10.33
C LEU A 864 35.91 -46.97 -9.91
N GLN A 865 35.51 -48.24 -9.71
CA GLN A 865 34.17 -48.61 -9.22
C GLN A 865 33.86 -47.92 -7.88
N GLY A 866 34.79 -47.92 -6.93
CA GLY A 866 34.61 -47.23 -5.64
C GLY A 866 34.49 -45.70 -5.76
N ARG A 867 35.18 -45.07 -6.71
CA ARG A 867 35.09 -43.62 -6.98
C ARG A 867 33.75 -43.24 -7.60
N VAL A 868 33.30 -44.01 -8.58
CA VAL A 868 32.01 -43.79 -9.26
C VAL A 868 30.85 -43.92 -8.28
N TRP A 869 30.83 -44.97 -7.45
CA TRP A 869 29.78 -45.12 -6.46
C TRP A 869 29.80 -44.04 -5.38
N ARG A 870 30.97 -43.51 -4.99
CA ARG A 870 31.05 -42.33 -4.10
C ARG A 870 30.40 -41.08 -4.70
N LEU A 871 30.61 -40.83 -5.99
CA LEU A 871 29.94 -39.73 -6.70
C LEU A 871 28.43 -39.99 -6.80
N ILE A 872 28.02 -41.21 -7.14
CA ILE A 872 26.61 -41.58 -7.24
C ILE A 872 25.91 -41.44 -5.87
N ASP A 873 26.55 -41.89 -4.80
CA ASP A 873 26.03 -41.76 -3.44
C ASP A 873 25.77 -40.29 -3.09
N SER A 874 26.75 -39.41 -3.34
CA SER A 874 26.61 -37.97 -3.03
C SER A 874 25.52 -37.25 -3.82
N ILE A 875 25.19 -37.72 -5.05
CA ILE A 875 24.12 -37.13 -5.88
C ILE A 875 22.78 -37.85 -5.77
N THR A 876 22.70 -38.99 -5.08
CA THR A 876 21.44 -39.76 -4.92
C THR A 876 20.72 -39.44 -3.62
N GLU A 877 21.42 -38.85 -2.64
CA GLU A 877 20.82 -38.45 -1.37
C GLU A 877 19.60 -37.53 -1.55
N ASN A 878 18.60 -37.72 -0.68
CA ASN A 878 17.40 -36.88 -0.69
C ASN A 878 17.62 -35.59 0.12
N THR A 879 18.70 -34.87 -0.18
CA THR A 879 19.02 -33.57 0.45
C THR A 879 19.02 -32.43 -0.59
N PRO A 880 18.73 -31.17 -0.18
CA PRO A 880 18.84 -30.01 -1.07
C PRO A 880 20.25 -29.80 -1.64
N GLN A 881 21.28 -30.13 -0.86
CA GLN A 881 22.69 -30.06 -1.24
C GLN A 881 23.01 -31.10 -2.32
N SER A 882 22.55 -32.34 -2.13
CA SER A 882 22.70 -33.41 -3.12
C SER A 882 21.99 -33.09 -4.42
N GLU A 883 20.80 -32.48 -4.38
CA GLU A 883 20.11 -32.03 -5.60
C GLU A 883 20.85 -30.92 -6.34
N ARG A 884 21.38 -29.92 -5.61
CA ARG A 884 22.22 -28.87 -6.20
C ARG A 884 23.46 -29.48 -6.86
N LEU A 885 24.17 -30.35 -6.13
CA LEU A 885 25.32 -31.08 -6.65
C LEU A 885 24.95 -31.92 -7.87
N ARG A 886 23.83 -32.67 -7.81
CA ARG A 886 23.33 -33.52 -8.90
C ARG A 886 23.08 -32.72 -10.18
N ASN A 887 22.39 -31.59 -10.06
CA ASN A 887 22.14 -30.70 -11.20
C ASN A 887 23.44 -30.14 -11.77
N GLU A 888 24.36 -29.69 -10.90
CA GLU A 888 25.66 -29.18 -11.35
C GLU A 888 26.54 -30.28 -12.00
N VAL A 889 26.45 -31.52 -11.50
CA VAL A 889 27.10 -32.70 -12.08
C VAL A 889 26.52 -33.03 -13.45
N PHE A 890 25.19 -33.05 -13.60
CA PHE A 890 24.53 -33.29 -14.89
C PHE A 890 24.90 -32.21 -15.92
N ASP A 891 24.98 -30.95 -15.50
CA ASP A 891 25.31 -29.82 -16.35
C ASP A 891 26.76 -29.90 -16.85
N ARG A 892 27.69 -30.27 -15.96
CA ARG A 892 29.12 -30.36 -16.29
C ARG A 892 29.54 -31.64 -17.00
N ALA A 893 28.75 -32.71 -16.90
CA ALA A 893 29.06 -33.98 -17.56
C ALA A 893 28.74 -34.00 -19.07
N GLY A 894 28.11 -32.95 -19.62
CA GLY A 894 27.50 -32.92 -20.96
C GLY A 894 28.41 -32.89 -22.21
N GLU A 895 29.76 -32.90 -22.09
CA GLU A 895 30.66 -32.57 -23.21
C GLU A 895 31.79 -33.59 -23.53
N ALA A 896 31.74 -34.82 -23.00
CA ALA A 896 32.85 -35.77 -23.18
C ALA A 896 32.83 -36.47 -24.57
N ALA A 897 33.52 -35.91 -25.56
CA ALA A 897 33.64 -36.47 -26.92
C ALA A 897 34.69 -37.61 -27.08
N CYS A 898 35.68 -37.75 -26.17
CA CYS A 898 36.74 -38.79 -26.19
C CYS A 898 37.04 -39.35 -24.77
N CYS A 899 37.79 -40.46 -24.66
CA CYS A 899 38.10 -41.13 -23.38
C CYS A 899 38.92 -40.25 -22.40
N ASP A 900 39.93 -39.53 -22.88
CA ASP A 900 40.72 -38.62 -22.03
C ASP A 900 39.91 -37.42 -21.53
N ARG A 901 38.96 -36.96 -22.36
CA ARG A 901 37.97 -35.95 -21.94
C ARG A 901 37.08 -36.50 -20.83
N ALA A 902 36.67 -37.77 -20.91
CA ALA A 902 35.87 -38.40 -19.86
C ALA A 902 36.64 -38.50 -18.52
N ALA A 903 37.92 -38.88 -18.55
CA ALA A 903 38.77 -38.94 -17.35
C ALA A 903 38.99 -37.54 -16.71
N PHE A 904 39.24 -36.52 -17.53
CA PHE A 904 39.39 -35.13 -17.07
C PHE A 904 38.07 -34.58 -16.50
N THR A 905 36.94 -34.82 -17.19
CA THR A 905 35.61 -34.43 -16.71
C THR A 905 35.29 -35.11 -15.38
N PHE A 906 35.52 -36.42 -15.27
CA PHE A 906 35.26 -37.15 -14.02
C PHE A 906 36.11 -36.67 -12.84
N ALA A 907 37.41 -36.40 -13.05
CA ALA A 907 38.28 -35.82 -12.03
C ALA A 907 37.75 -34.47 -11.51
N ASN A 908 37.22 -33.61 -12.41
CA ASN A 908 36.61 -32.34 -12.02
C ASN A 908 35.28 -32.54 -11.27
N LEU A 909 34.47 -33.55 -11.63
CA LEU A 909 33.25 -33.91 -10.90
C LEU A 909 33.56 -34.43 -9.49
N GLU A 910 34.65 -35.17 -9.30
CA GLU A 910 35.11 -35.59 -7.97
C GLU A 910 35.55 -34.40 -7.12
N VAL A 911 36.35 -33.47 -7.67
CA VAL A 911 36.74 -32.25 -6.96
C VAL A 911 35.50 -31.44 -6.55
N LEU A 912 34.50 -31.34 -7.41
CA LEU A 912 33.22 -30.70 -7.11
C LEU A 912 32.49 -31.40 -5.96
N SER A 913 32.41 -32.73 -5.99
CA SER A 913 31.80 -33.52 -4.91
C SER A 913 32.57 -33.39 -3.59
N MET A 914 33.91 -33.29 -3.63
CA MET A 914 34.74 -33.06 -2.44
C MET A 914 34.50 -31.67 -1.84
N MET A 915 34.36 -30.63 -2.67
CA MET A 915 34.03 -29.28 -2.22
C MET A 915 32.66 -29.22 -1.54
N HIS A 916 31.64 -29.88 -2.11
CA HIS A 916 30.32 -29.97 -1.49
C HIS A 916 30.36 -30.71 -0.15
N SER A 917 31.03 -31.88 -0.11
CA SER A 917 31.22 -32.63 1.13
C SER A 917 32.01 -31.87 2.21
N ALA A 918 32.86 -30.92 1.82
CA ALA A 918 33.57 -30.06 2.76
C ALA A 918 32.65 -29.02 3.40
N VAL A 919 31.62 -28.54 2.69
CA VAL A 919 30.59 -27.67 3.26
C VAL A 919 29.79 -28.42 4.33
N ASP A 920 29.42 -29.68 4.09
CA ASP A 920 28.69 -30.49 5.07
C ASP A 920 29.52 -30.74 6.35
N ARG A 921 30.83 -30.96 6.19
CA ARG A 921 31.76 -31.13 7.32
C ARG A 921 32.07 -29.83 8.06
N ALA A 922 31.83 -28.67 7.45
CA ALA A 922 32.14 -27.37 8.05
C ALA A 922 31.31 -27.03 9.30
N GLY A 923 30.22 -27.76 9.55
CA GLY A 923 29.43 -27.63 10.79
C GLY A 923 30.17 -28.13 12.04
N ASP A 924 31.21 -28.96 11.90
CA ASP A 924 32.03 -29.44 13.02
C ASP A 924 33.19 -28.46 13.30
N LYS A 925 33.17 -27.87 14.49
CA LYS A 925 34.13 -26.86 14.97
C LYS A 925 35.58 -27.37 15.03
N THR A 926 35.80 -28.69 14.91
CA THR A 926 37.14 -29.30 14.91
C THR A 926 37.73 -29.49 13.52
N GLN A 927 36.97 -29.31 12.44
CA GLN A 927 37.41 -29.59 11.06
C GLN A 927 38.30 -28.51 10.43
N GLY A 928 38.57 -27.41 11.14
CA GLY A 928 39.40 -26.29 10.65
C GLY A 928 40.71 -26.72 9.97
N PRO A 929 41.53 -27.59 10.57
CA PRO A 929 42.77 -28.10 9.96
C PRO A 929 42.54 -28.86 8.64
N GLU A 930 41.55 -29.75 8.57
CA GLU A 930 41.27 -30.55 7.38
C GLU A 930 40.70 -29.70 6.24
N LEU A 931 39.86 -28.72 6.56
CA LEU A 931 39.37 -27.73 5.58
C LEU A 931 40.50 -26.85 5.04
N PHE A 932 41.44 -26.45 5.89
CA PHE A 932 42.62 -25.69 5.44
C PHE A 932 43.53 -26.53 4.53
N LYS A 933 43.78 -27.80 4.88
CA LYS A 933 44.52 -28.75 4.02
C LYS A 933 43.83 -28.91 2.66
N LEU A 934 42.51 -29.07 2.64
CA LEU A 934 41.75 -29.15 1.40
C LEU A 934 41.83 -27.84 0.58
N ASN A 935 41.71 -26.67 1.22
CA ASN A 935 41.90 -25.39 0.54
C ASN A 935 43.27 -25.29 -0.12
N ARG A 936 44.34 -25.66 0.60
CA ARG A 936 45.69 -25.69 0.06
C ARG A 936 45.82 -26.63 -1.13
N ALA A 937 45.27 -27.83 -1.04
CA ALA A 937 45.26 -28.79 -2.14
C ALA A 937 44.53 -28.25 -3.39
N LEU A 938 43.39 -27.57 -3.20
CA LEU A 938 42.63 -26.92 -4.28
C LEU A 938 43.36 -25.71 -4.86
N PHE A 939 44.00 -24.89 -4.03
CA PHE A 939 44.81 -23.75 -4.47
C PHE A 939 46.00 -24.20 -5.31
N ARG A 940 46.70 -25.25 -4.86
CA ARG A 940 47.79 -25.88 -5.64
C ARG A 940 47.29 -26.46 -6.95
N LEU A 941 46.13 -27.13 -6.97
CA LEU A 941 45.53 -27.62 -8.21
C LEU A 941 45.23 -26.49 -9.20
N HIS A 942 44.68 -25.37 -8.73
CA HIS A 942 44.45 -24.19 -9.55
C HIS A 942 45.75 -23.60 -10.13
N GLU A 943 46.80 -23.49 -9.33
CA GLU A 943 48.11 -23.00 -9.81
C GLU A 943 48.75 -23.96 -10.82
N VAL A 944 48.60 -25.28 -10.63
CA VAL A 944 49.04 -26.29 -11.62
C VAL A 944 48.28 -26.13 -12.95
N ASP A 945 46.96 -25.91 -12.91
CA ASP A 945 46.16 -25.66 -14.12
C ASP A 945 46.55 -24.37 -14.82
N LYS A 946 46.89 -23.33 -14.06
CA LYS A 946 47.37 -22.05 -14.60
C LYS A 946 48.71 -22.22 -15.31
N ILE A 947 49.62 -23.00 -14.73
CA ILE A 947 50.91 -23.34 -15.36
C ILE A 947 50.69 -24.17 -16.63
N ALA A 948 49.81 -25.18 -16.58
CA ALA A 948 49.47 -25.97 -17.76
C ALA A 948 48.86 -25.09 -18.87
N SER A 949 47.95 -24.19 -18.51
CA SER A 949 47.33 -23.23 -19.45
C SER A 949 48.36 -22.29 -20.07
N ALA A 950 49.36 -21.85 -19.29
CA ALA A 950 50.45 -21.02 -19.78
C ALA A 950 51.37 -21.79 -20.75
N ASP A 951 51.66 -23.07 -20.49
CA ASP A 951 52.41 -23.94 -21.41
C ASP A 951 51.63 -24.12 -22.73
N ILE A 952 50.33 -24.41 -22.65
CA ILE A 952 49.45 -24.49 -23.83
C ILE A 952 49.48 -23.17 -24.62
N ALA A 953 49.24 -22.03 -23.97
CA ALA A 953 49.25 -20.73 -24.63
C ALA A 953 50.61 -20.40 -25.26
N GLN A 954 51.72 -20.81 -24.64
CA GLN A 954 53.06 -20.65 -25.21
C GLN A 954 53.24 -21.50 -26.47
N ARG A 955 52.73 -22.74 -26.49
CA ARG A 955 52.75 -23.62 -27.67
C ARG A 955 51.85 -23.08 -28.78
N GLU A 956 50.64 -22.61 -28.46
CA GLU A 956 49.74 -21.97 -29.41
C GLU A 956 50.36 -20.70 -30.00
N ALA A 957 51.03 -19.88 -29.19
CA ALA A 957 51.75 -18.70 -29.66
C ALA A 957 52.94 -19.05 -30.57
N ALA A 958 53.65 -20.15 -30.29
CA ALA A 958 54.71 -20.65 -31.17
C ALA A 958 54.16 -21.16 -32.52
N ILE A 959 53.02 -21.85 -32.51
CA ILE A 959 52.31 -22.25 -33.73
C ILE A 959 51.83 -21.01 -34.49
N ALA A 960 51.30 -20.00 -33.79
CA ALA A 960 50.88 -18.73 -34.39
C ALA A 960 52.05 -18.01 -35.08
N ALA A 961 53.21 -17.95 -34.43
CA ALA A 961 54.42 -17.31 -34.94
C ALA A 961 55.04 -18.04 -36.13
N ALA A 962 54.80 -19.35 -36.26
CA ALA A 962 55.26 -20.16 -37.38
C ALA A 962 54.37 -20.06 -38.63
N ARG A 963 53.17 -19.46 -38.54
CA ARG A 963 52.25 -19.29 -39.67
C ARG A 963 52.73 -18.20 -40.62
N THR A 964 52.59 -18.45 -41.91
CA THR A 964 52.79 -17.42 -42.94
C THR A 964 51.67 -16.37 -42.90
N PRO A 965 51.88 -15.15 -43.45
CA PRO A 965 50.85 -14.11 -43.46
C PRO A 965 49.51 -14.54 -44.07
N ASN A 966 49.52 -15.49 -45.02
CA ASN A 966 48.33 -15.99 -45.69
C ASN A 966 47.58 -17.06 -44.86
N GLU A 967 48.30 -17.81 -44.03
CA GLU A 967 47.73 -18.79 -43.09
C GLU A 967 47.16 -18.10 -41.84
N ALA A 968 47.81 -17.03 -41.37
CA ALA A 968 47.33 -16.22 -40.25
C ALA A 968 45.99 -15.51 -40.54
N ALA A 969 45.71 -15.19 -41.80
CA ALA A 969 44.47 -14.52 -42.22
C ALA A 969 43.28 -15.47 -42.45
N ASN A 970 43.53 -16.76 -42.74
CA ASN A 970 42.50 -17.71 -43.20
C ASN A 970 42.27 -18.92 -42.28
N MET A 971 43.16 -19.18 -41.31
CA MET A 971 42.98 -20.27 -40.34
C MET A 971 42.47 -19.75 -38.99
N PRO A 972 41.63 -20.53 -38.28
CA PRO A 972 41.21 -20.21 -36.91
C PRO A 972 42.43 -20.13 -35.96
N ALA A 973 42.22 -19.52 -34.79
CA ALA A 973 43.26 -19.40 -33.76
C ALA A 973 43.97 -20.76 -33.55
N PRO A 974 45.31 -20.80 -33.46
CA PRO A 974 46.03 -22.03 -33.25
C PRO A 974 45.59 -22.66 -31.93
N HIS A 975 45.25 -23.94 -31.99
CA HIS A 975 44.80 -24.72 -30.85
C HIS A 975 45.67 -25.99 -30.76
N VAL A 976 46.11 -26.34 -29.55
CA VAL A 976 46.87 -27.57 -29.30
C VAL A 976 45.90 -28.74 -29.13
N PRO A 977 45.89 -29.74 -30.03
CA PRO A 977 44.97 -30.88 -29.94
C PRO A 977 45.11 -31.67 -28.64
N GLU A 978 46.32 -31.69 -28.06
CA GLU A 978 46.68 -32.40 -26.83
C GLU A 978 46.45 -31.58 -25.55
N GLU A 979 45.58 -30.55 -25.56
CA GLU A 979 45.36 -29.65 -24.41
C GLU A 979 45.02 -30.43 -23.12
N ILE A 980 44.15 -31.42 -23.23
CA ILE A 980 43.62 -32.17 -22.09
C ILE A 980 44.67 -33.13 -21.56
N GLU A 981 45.46 -33.72 -22.45
CA GLU A 981 46.60 -34.59 -22.16
C GLU A 981 47.70 -33.80 -21.45
N ILE A 982 48.00 -32.55 -21.87
CA ILE A 982 48.98 -31.68 -21.19
C ILE A 982 48.49 -31.34 -19.76
N ARG A 983 47.22 -30.95 -19.60
CA ARG A 983 46.64 -30.64 -18.28
C ARG A 983 46.65 -31.87 -17.36
N LEU A 984 46.18 -33.02 -17.85
CA LEU A 984 46.20 -34.27 -17.11
C LEU A 984 47.64 -34.70 -16.77
N PHE A 985 48.62 -34.43 -17.64
CA PHE A 985 50.02 -34.77 -17.40
C PHE A 985 50.61 -33.97 -16.23
N TYR A 986 50.42 -32.64 -16.20
CA TYR A 986 50.86 -31.82 -15.06
C TYR A 986 50.16 -32.22 -13.76
N ARG A 987 48.82 -32.41 -13.81
CA ARG A 987 48.05 -32.83 -12.62
C ARG A 987 48.48 -34.20 -12.12
N HIS A 988 48.57 -35.21 -12.98
CA HIS A 988 48.96 -36.56 -12.60
C HIS A 988 50.43 -36.62 -12.14
N GLY A 989 51.35 -35.97 -12.85
CA GLY A 989 52.78 -35.99 -12.52
C GLY A 989 53.13 -35.29 -11.21
N LEU A 990 52.28 -34.35 -10.75
CA LEU A 990 52.46 -33.62 -9.50
C LEU A 990 51.51 -34.08 -8.38
N LYS A 991 50.60 -35.02 -8.64
CA LYS A 991 49.51 -35.36 -7.70
C LYS A 991 50.00 -35.75 -6.32
N ASP A 992 51.02 -36.61 -6.22
CA ASP A 992 51.50 -37.12 -4.94
C ASP A 992 52.36 -36.08 -4.20
N ARG A 993 53.18 -35.34 -4.95
CA ARG A 993 54.09 -34.31 -4.41
C ARG A 993 53.34 -33.08 -3.90
N LEU A 994 52.25 -32.70 -4.57
CA LEU A 994 51.43 -31.53 -4.21
C LEU A 994 50.13 -31.89 -3.47
N GLN A 995 49.82 -33.19 -3.35
CA GLN A 995 48.58 -33.73 -2.78
C GLN A 995 47.33 -33.23 -3.53
N LEU A 996 47.33 -33.32 -4.85
CA LEU A 996 46.25 -32.79 -5.69
C LEU A 996 44.98 -33.67 -5.57
N PRO A 997 43.80 -33.08 -5.32
CA PRO A 997 42.56 -33.83 -5.10
C PRO A 997 41.96 -34.36 -6.40
N GLY A 998 41.26 -35.51 -6.33
CA GLY A 998 40.45 -36.06 -7.44
C GLY A 998 41.22 -36.55 -8.67
N GLN A 999 42.54 -36.81 -8.56
CA GLN A 999 43.36 -37.20 -9.71
C GLN A 999 43.32 -38.71 -10.00
N PRO A 1000 43.38 -39.13 -11.28
CA PRO A 1000 43.39 -40.55 -11.64
C PRO A 1000 44.67 -41.27 -11.16
N GLU A 1001 44.52 -42.56 -10.83
CA GLU A 1001 45.63 -43.40 -10.31
C GLU A 1001 46.67 -43.75 -11.37
N GLU A 1002 46.24 -44.03 -12.60
CA GLU A 1002 47.08 -44.32 -13.77
C GLU A 1002 46.74 -43.35 -14.93
N MET A 1003 47.73 -43.09 -15.80
CA MET A 1003 47.55 -42.28 -17.01
C MET A 1003 47.93 -43.10 -18.24
N GLY A 1004 46.97 -43.37 -19.13
CA GLY A 1004 47.15 -44.27 -20.28
C GLY A 1004 48.13 -43.77 -21.36
N PHE A 1005 48.45 -42.48 -21.41
CA PHE A 1005 49.19 -41.88 -22.52
C PHE A 1005 50.25 -40.83 -22.11
N ALA A 1006 51.12 -41.18 -21.16
CA ALA A 1006 52.21 -40.32 -20.69
C ALA A 1006 53.21 -39.86 -21.79
N HIS A 1007 53.15 -40.41 -23.01
CA HIS A 1007 54.11 -40.15 -24.09
C HIS A 1007 53.72 -39.01 -25.06
N LEU A 1008 52.48 -38.48 -24.98
CA LEU A 1008 51.96 -37.51 -25.96
C LEU A 1008 52.03 -36.03 -25.51
N ALA A 1009 52.24 -35.74 -24.22
CA ALA A 1009 52.19 -34.36 -23.69
C ALA A 1009 53.46 -33.51 -23.94
N GLY A 1010 54.62 -34.14 -24.17
CA GLY A 1010 55.89 -33.44 -24.45
C GLY A 1010 56.41 -32.53 -23.33
N VAL A 1011 55.95 -32.71 -22.08
CA VAL A 1011 56.40 -31.93 -20.92
C VAL A 1011 57.68 -32.53 -20.34
N SER A 1012 58.74 -31.73 -20.22
CA SER A 1012 60.03 -32.17 -19.68
C SER A 1012 60.04 -32.28 -18.15
N LYS A 1013 60.94 -33.12 -17.60
CA LYS A 1013 61.16 -33.20 -16.15
C LYS A 1013 61.55 -31.85 -15.53
N ALA A 1014 62.27 -31.00 -16.27
CA ALA A 1014 62.66 -29.68 -15.81
C ALA A 1014 61.46 -28.71 -15.70
N GLN A 1015 60.53 -28.75 -16.66
CA GLN A 1015 59.27 -28.00 -16.59
C GLN A 1015 58.41 -28.45 -15.40
N MET A 1016 58.34 -29.75 -15.14
CA MET A 1016 57.59 -30.29 -14.01
C MET A 1016 58.21 -29.92 -12.65
N GLU A 1017 59.54 -29.92 -12.54
CA GLU A 1017 60.22 -29.44 -11.33
C GLU A 1017 60.03 -27.93 -11.15
N SER A 1018 60.12 -27.14 -12.22
CA SER A 1018 59.84 -25.71 -12.17
C SER A 1018 58.40 -25.44 -11.71
N ALA A 1019 57.43 -26.20 -12.23
CA ALA A 1019 56.04 -26.08 -11.84
C ALA A 1019 55.84 -26.39 -10.35
N TYR A 1020 56.47 -27.46 -9.84
CA TYR A 1020 56.44 -27.80 -8.42
C TYR A 1020 57.00 -26.65 -7.55
N GLN A 1021 58.17 -26.12 -7.89
CA GLN A 1021 58.80 -25.03 -7.11
C GLN A 1021 57.97 -23.75 -7.16
N THR A 1022 57.38 -23.41 -8.31
CA THR A 1022 56.48 -22.26 -8.44
C THR A 1022 55.25 -22.39 -7.56
N VAL A 1023 54.63 -23.58 -7.51
CA VAL A 1023 53.43 -23.81 -6.69
C VAL A 1023 53.77 -23.75 -5.19
N ILE A 1024 54.84 -24.40 -4.74
CA ILE A 1024 55.23 -24.39 -3.33
C ILE A 1024 55.64 -22.98 -2.86
N ALA A 1025 56.29 -22.18 -3.71
CA ALA A 1025 56.64 -20.79 -3.39
C ALA A 1025 55.41 -19.89 -3.16
N ARG A 1026 54.21 -20.33 -3.57
CA ARG A 1026 52.93 -19.63 -3.34
C ARG A 1026 52.20 -20.11 -2.09
N ASP A 1027 52.71 -21.13 -1.39
CA ASP A 1027 52.13 -21.54 -0.11
C ASP A 1027 52.26 -20.40 0.92
N ASN A 1028 51.20 -20.17 1.70
CA ASN A 1028 51.05 -19.07 2.67
C ASN A 1028 51.11 -17.66 2.06
N SER A 1029 50.89 -17.51 0.75
CA SER A 1029 50.82 -16.19 0.12
C SER A 1029 49.53 -15.46 0.45
N ALA A 1030 49.49 -14.15 0.15
CA ALA A 1030 48.27 -13.36 0.29
C ALA A 1030 47.12 -13.92 -0.58
N GLU A 1031 47.45 -14.47 -1.74
CA GLU A 1031 46.50 -15.11 -2.65
C GLU A 1031 45.92 -16.43 -2.09
N GLU A 1032 46.70 -17.28 -1.40
CA GLU A 1032 46.15 -18.48 -0.73
C GLU A 1032 45.17 -18.07 0.38
N PHE A 1033 45.51 -17.03 1.15
CA PHE A 1033 44.64 -16.52 2.21
C PHE A 1033 43.33 -15.94 1.63
N GLN A 1034 43.41 -15.15 0.57
CA GLN A 1034 42.21 -14.62 -0.10
C GLN A 1034 41.37 -15.74 -0.75
N ALA A 1035 42.02 -16.77 -1.30
CA ALA A 1035 41.33 -17.96 -1.78
C ALA A 1035 40.59 -18.68 -0.65
N LEU A 1036 41.20 -18.82 0.54
CA LEU A 1036 40.58 -19.43 1.71
C LEU A 1036 39.35 -18.65 2.19
N VAL A 1037 39.49 -17.34 2.40
CA VAL A 1037 38.41 -16.48 2.91
C VAL A 1037 37.22 -16.42 1.95
N SER A 1038 37.44 -16.66 0.65
CA SER A 1038 36.39 -16.72 -0.37
C SER A 1038 35.75 -18.10 -0.55
N ARG A 1039 36.25 -19.17 0.09
CA ARG A 1039 35.63 -20.51 -0.01
C ARG A 1039 34.39 -20.62 0.88
N GLU A 1040 33.30 -21.14 0.31
CA GLU A 1040 32.03 -21.37 1.01
C GLU A 1040 32.17 -22.26 2.25
N PHE A 1041 32.92 -23.37 2.16
CA PHE A 1041 33.11 -24.26 3.31
C PHE A 1041 33.86 -23.57 4.47
N TRP A 1042 34.79 -22.65 4.18
CA TRP A 1042 35.54 -21.94 5.21
C TRP A 1042 34.71 -20.84 5.86
N GLN A 1043 33.94 -20.10 5.06
CA GLN A 1043 32.96 -19.12 5.54
C GLN A 1043 31.90 -19.79 6.42
N THR A 1044 31.41 -20.97 6.02
CA THR A 1044 30.46 -21.79 6.80
C THR A 1044 31.07 -22.24 8.13
N TYR A 1045 32.32 -22.71 8.13
CA TYR A 1045 33.04 -23.11 9.34
C TYR A 1045 33.19 -21.95 10.33
N LEU A 1046 33.62 -20.77 9.86
CA LEU A 1046 33.81 -19.60 10.73
C LEU A 1046 32.51 -19.09 11.35
N THR A 1047 31.45 -19.01 10.54
CA THR A 1047 30.13 -18.53 10.98
C THR A 1047 29.50 -19.49 11.99
N HIS A 1048 29.72 -20.80 11.88
CA HIS A 1048 29.30 -21.79 12.88
C HIS A 1048 30.16 -21.77 14.15
N LYS A 1049 31.49 -21.63 14.02
CA LYS A 1049 32.41 -21.63 15.17
C LYS A 1049 32.25 -20.38 16.04
N PHE A 1050 32.12 -19.21 15.42
CA PHE A 1050 32.07 -17.88 16.05
C PHE A 1050 30.70 -17.20 15.95
N GLN A 1051 29.62 -17.98 15.95
CA GLN A 1051 28.25 -17.49 15.75
C GLN A 1051 27.89 -16.27 16.64
N GLU A 1052 28.23 -16.31 17.93
CA GLU A 1052 27.91 -15.23 18.88
C GLU A 1052 28.55 -13.88 18.50
N ASN A 1053 29.78 -13.90 17.96
CA ASN A 1053 30.46 -12.69 17.50
C ASN A 1053 29.72 -12.04 16.33
N PHE A 1054 29.27 -12.86 15.37
CA PHE A 1054 28.54 -12.41 14.20
C PHE A 1054 27.13 -11.92 14.57
N GLU A 1055 26.42 -12.59 15.49
CA GLU A 1055 25.11 -12.17 15.98
C GLU A 1055 25.17 -10.85 16.76
N THR A 1056 26.16 -10.68 17.63
CA THR A 1056 26.35 -9.45 18.41
C THR A 1056 26.62 -8.25 17.51
N GLN A 1057 27.43 -8.42 16.44
CA GLN A 1057 27.67 -7.37 15.46
C GLN A 1057 26.41 -7.01 14.67
N ARG A 1058 25.52 -7.98 14.43
CA ARG A 1058 24.29 -7.81 13.64
C ARG A 1058 23.15 -7.08 14.38
N GLN A 1059 23.06 -7.20 15.71
CA GLN A 1059 21.93 -6.69 16.51
C GLN A 1059 21.58 -5.20 16.23
N PRO A 1060 22.53 -4.24 16.15
CA PRO A 1060 22.19 -2.85 15.91
C PRO A 1060 21.56 -2.59 14.52
N PHE A 1061 21.91 -3.40 13.52
CA PHE A 1061 21.33 -3.31 12.18
C PHE A 1061 19.90 -3.85 12.18
N GLN A 1062 19.66 -4.92 12.92
CA GLN A 1062 18.34 -5.53 13.08
C GLN A 1062 17.34 -4.58 13.76
N ASP A 1063 17.75 -3.94 14.86
CA ASP A 1063 16.89 -3.00 15.59
C ASP A 1063 16.51 -1.78 14.72
N ARG A 1064 17.48 -1.21 13.98
CA ARG A 1064 17.22 -0.11 13.04
C ARG A 1064 16.26 -0.52 11.94
N GLN A 1065 16.38 -1.74 11.47
CA GLN A 1065 15.58 -2.24 10.37
C GLN A 1065 14.14 -2.57 10.76
N ALA A 1066 13.93 -3.08 11.97
CA ALA A 1066 12.59 -3.28 12.55
C ALA A 1066 11.85 -1.94 12.70
N ALA A 1067 12.55 -0.88 13.13
CA ALA A 1067 11.97 0.47 13.19
C ALA A 1067 11.52 0.98 11.81
N LEU A 1068 12.32 0.75 10.75
CA LEU A 1068 11.93 1.08 9.37
C LEU A 1068 10.69 0.31 8.90
N ASP A 1069 10.58 -0.98 9.25
CA ASP A 1069 9.40 -1.80 8.92
C ASP A 1069 8.13 -1.29 9.61
N GLU A 1070 8.25 -0.85 10.86
CA GLU A 1070 7.14 -0.29 11.64
C GLU A 1070 6.65 1.03 11.03
N SER A 1071 7.56 1.95 10.70
CA SER A 1071 7.21 3.22 10.02
C SER A 1071 6.61 3.00 8.62
N PHE A 1072 7.12 2.01 7.85
CA PHE A 1072 6.53 1.67 6.56
C PHE A 1072 5.11 1.07 6.72
N SER A 1073 4.92 0.16 7.68
CA SER A 1073 3.62 -0.44 7.99
C SER A 1073 2.60 0.58 8.51
N ALA A 1074 3.07 1.63 9.19
CA ALA A 1074 2.26 2.75 9.65
C ALA A 1074 1.90 3.77 8.55
N ASN A 1075 2.34 3.55 7.30
CA ASN A 1075 2.24 4.50 6.18
C ASN A 1075 2.92 5.85 6.45
N GLU A 1076 3.89 5.90 7.37
CA GLU A 1076 4.67 7.11 7.67
C GLU A 1076 5.84 7.31 6.69
N LEU A 1077 6.27 6.23 6.02
CA LEU A 1077 7.40 6.21 5.09
C LEU A 1077 6.95 5.74 3.69
N SER A 1078 7.48 6.34 2.62
CA SER A 1078 7.22 5.85 1.27
C SER A 1078 8.01 4.56 0.98
N PHE A 1079 7.52 3.71 0.08
CA PHE A 1079 8.23 2.49 -0.33
C PHE A 1079 9.62 2.80 -0.90
N ALA A 1080 9.77 3.91 -1.63
CA ALA A 1080 11.05 4.30 -2.23
C ALA A 1080 12.08 4.67 -1.15
N ASP A 1081 11.67 5.43 -0.13
CA ASP A 1081 12.55 5.80 0.99
C ASP A 1081 12.90 4.59 1.86
N TYR A 1082 11.94 3.68 2.05
CA TYR A 1082 12.14 2.43 2.77
C TYR A 1082 13.17 1.53 2.08
N ASP A 1083 13.03 1.31 0.77
CA ASP A 1083 13.92 0.47 -0.03
C ASP A 1083 15.34 1.06 -0.09
N ALA A 1084 15.47 2.37 -0.24
CA ALA A 1084 16.77 3.05 -0.25
C ALA A 1084 17.50 2.93 1.10
N GLN A 1085 16.81 3.18 2.22
CA GLN A 1085 17.39 3.08 3.55
C GLN A 1085 17.76 1.62 3.91
N SER A 1086 16.91 0.66 3.54
CA SER A 1086 17.18 -0.76 3.76
C SER A 1086 18.42 -1.24 2.98
N LYS A 1087 18.54 -0.88 1.70
CA LYS A 1087 19.71 -1.22 0.86
C LYS A 1087 21.01 -0.60 1.35
N THR A 1088 20.96 0.65 1.81
CA THR A 1088 22.14 1.36 2.35
C THR A 1088 22.67 0.64 3.59
N MET A 1089 21.77 0.31 4.51
CA MET A 1089 22.10 -0.40 5.74
C MET A 1089 22.61 -1.84 5.47
N GLN A 1090 22.09 -2.53 4.45
CA GLN A 1090 22.63 -3.83 4.00
C GLN A 1090 24.08 -3.72 3.50
N ALA A 1091 24.41 -2.67 2.75
CA ALA A 1091 25.77 -2.44 2.25
C ALA A 1091 26.78 -2.17 3.37
N GLU A 1092 26.40 -1.37 4.37
CA GLU A 1092 27.22 -1.12 5.57
C GLU A 1092 27.55 -2.44 6.29
N TRP A 1093 26.54 -3.29 6.49
CA TRP A 1093 26.73 -4.56 7.19
C TRP A 1093 27.59 -5.56 6.41
N MET A 1094 27.47 -5.66 5.07
CA MET A 1094 28.35 -6.51 4.25
C MET A 1094 29.84 -6.19 4.45
N ILE A 1095 30.19 -4.90 4.55
CA ILE A 1095 31.57 -4.46 4.78
C ILE A 1095 32.05 -4.89 6.17
N GLU A 1096 31.21 -4.68 7.18
CA GLU A 1096 31.51 -5.03 8.56
C GLU A 1096 31.65 -6.54 8.79
N GLU A 1097 30.81 -7.35 8.12
CA GLU A 1097 30.86 -8.81 8.18
C GLU A 1097 32.13 -9.36 7.53
N ALA A 1098 32.50 -8.86 6.34
CA ALA A 1098 33.73 -9.27 5.65
C ALA A 1098 34.99 -8.96 6.49
N ALA A 1099 35.04 -7.80 7.13
CA ALA A 1099 36.12 -7.44 8.05
C ALA A 1099 36.22 -8.39 9.25
N LEU A 1100 35.08 -8.83 9.80
CA LEU A 1100 35.05 -9.81 10.88
C LEU A 1100 35.54 -11.20 10.40
N MET A 1101 35.12 -11.65 9.22
CA MET A 1101 35.59 -12.92 8.63
C MET A 1101 37.10 -12.94 8.43
N GLU A 1102 37.70 -11.87 7.91
CA GLU A 1102 39.16 -11.80 7.76
C GLU A 1102 39.88 -11.86 9.10
N LYS A 1103 39.38 -11.12 10.10
CA LYS A 1103 39.97 -11.10 11.45
C LYS A 1103 39.94 -12.48 12.10
N LEU A 1104 38.80 -13.16 12.06
CA LEU A 1104 38.63 -14.50 12.64
C LEU A 1104 39.42 -15.56 11.87
N SER A 1105 39.51 -15.46 10.54
CA SER A 1105 40.36 -16.34 9.72
C SER A 1105 41.84 -16.27 10.14
N ARG A 1106 42.36 -15.07 10.38
CA ARG A 1106 43.74 -14.89 10.85
C ARG A 1106 43.95 -15.51 12.23
N GLN A 1107 43.00 -15.32 13.14
CA GLN A 1107 43.05 -15.91 14.48
C GLN A 1107 43.12 -17.45 14.44
N GLU A 1108 42.29 -18.08 13.61
CA GLU A 1108 42.28 -19.55 13.44
C GLU A 1108 43.59 -20.08 12.85
N LEU A 1109 44.14 -19.41 11.83
CA LEU A 1109 45.40 -19.82 11.22
C LEU A 1109 46.59 -19.69 12.16
N GLU A 1110 46.62 -18.67 13.02
CA GLU A 1110 47.67 -18.53 14.03
C GLU A 1110 47.58 -19.63 15.10
N GLN A 1111 46.37 -20.01 15.52
CA GLN A 1111 46.17 -21.16 16.42
C GLN A 1111 46.63 -22.48 15.79
N TYR A 1112 46.33 -22.70 14.50
CA TYR A 1112 46.78 -23.88 13.77
C TYR A 1112 48.31 -23.94 13.64
N LYS A 1113 48.96 -22.81 13.33
CA LYS A 1113 50.43 -22.74 13.27
C LYS A 1113 51.06 -23.06 14.63
N ALA A 1114 50.47 -22.56 15.72
CA ALA A 1114 50.93 -22.87 17.07
C ALA A 1114 50.76 -24.36 17.42
N SER A 1115 49.63 -24.98 17.08
CA SER A 1115 49.40 -26.41 17.34
C SER A 1115 50.33 -27.33 16.55
N VAL A 1116 50.62 -27.00 15.29
CA VAL A 1116 51.55 -27.77 14.45
C VAL A 1116 53.00 -27.62 14.94
N ALA A 1117 53.38 -26.44 15.44
CA ALA A 1117 54.70 -26.22 16.04
C ALA A 1117 54.89 -27.02 17.34
N ASP A 1118 53.84 -27.12 18.17
CA ASP A 1118 53.85 -27.94 19.39
C ASP A 1118 53.89 -29.45 19.11
N GLU A 1119 53.17 -29.94 18.09
CA GLU A 1119 53.26 -31.35 17.67
C GLU A 1119 54.65 -31.72 17.09
N GLN A 1120 55.27 -30.82 16.33
CA GLN A 1120 56.64 -31.02 15.84
C GLN A 1120 57.70 -30.95 16.96
N ALA A 1121 57.48 -30.13 17.99
CA ALA A 1121 58.32 -30.07 19.19
C ALA A 1121 58.14 -31.30 20.12
N ALA A 1122 56.93 -31.84 20.22
CA ALA A 1122 56.65 -33.06 20.97
C ALA A 1122 57.21 -34.32 20.28
N GLY A 1123 57.11 -34.40 18.94
CA GLY A 1123 57.67 -35.50 18.14
C GLY A 1123 59.20 -35.57 18.14
N THR A 1124 59.90 -34.45 18.36
CA THR A 1124 61.36 -34.40 18.50
C THR A 1124 61.86 -34.73 19.91
N SER A 1125 60.96 -34.86 20.90
CA SER A 1125 61.26 -35.33 22.25
C SER A 1125 61.11 -36.85 22.43
N ALA A 1126 60.57 -37.55 21.42
CA ALA A 1126 60.34 -39.00 21.42
C ALA A 1126 61.14 -39.74 20.33
N SER A 1127 62.19 -39.13 19.77
CA SER A 1127 63.15 -39.74 18.85
C SER A 1127 64.54 -39.84 19.45
#